data_AF-W4FZR7-F1
#
_entry.id   AF-W4FZR7-F1
#
_cell.length_a   1.000
_cell.length_b   1.000
_cell.length_c   1.000
_cell.angle_alpha   90.00
_cell.angle_beta   90.00
_cell.angle_gamma   90.00
#
_symmetry.space_group_name_H-M   'P 1'
#
loop_
_entity.id
_entity.type
_entity.pdbx_description
1 polymer ?
#
loop_
_entity_poly.entity_id
_entity_poly.type
_entity_poly.pdbx_seq_one_letter_code
_entity_poly.pdbx_strand_id
1 'polypeptide(L)'
;MWRTFSAGQRRLPRVSSCECTRRAFSDAPASGVLGHEHLLQGLTEADDMRPVTMVQDKQSAKRVLDILESLGPGHMHACDTEVANIDVKKVGPVGNGNVTCLSIYSGPDVDFGNGPYVWVDNLDSADGTLEYFRGFLESKTHKKVWHNYSFDRHVLFNPSTRINVQGLGGDTMHMARLWNTARFQKGGYSLEALSADLMERRKKPMKELFGVPKLKKDGTPGKERLLPLVEELQRFPEFRERWIRYSAYDAECTWFLHKVLQHKLQDTTWHLETSADGVVSRYTMYDFYVEYLVPFGECLTDLERKGMHVDLPYLAKVERQALDDRAALEEQVRQWVSRYVPEAHRMNLASASQKQQLLFAPFSNPHKNIELPVERLFDVDNIEQVVENPEKQSKPKKKRSIAIRGLGIPPVQFTASGNPAATADALKELAGNPLATPPQYGRAFDHFEDPEEGAAACQALKKMYDMSSMDTMINNFILPLQELADADGRVHGALNLNTDTGRLSSRKPNLQNQPAMDKDRYKIRDAFTAPEGKLLVVADYSQLELRLLAHVTQCQGMIDAFKAGGDFHSRTAMGMYEYVLKAVEAGDVLLEWDSTKGKPPVPLLKDAFANERKHAKILNFSIAYGKTPFGLAKDFNVSRKEAAATLERWYADRPEVKVWQQQAIETANKFGYTRTLMGRYRMLPDAKTESKGFSQQKAKSHAERAAINTPIQGAAADVVMRAMLNIHRDEQLRAMGWEMVCQIHDEIIMEGPADCAKEACARMVNLMENPFEAPLSVRLEVDAKIESSWYKAK
;
A
#
# COMPACT_ATOMS: atom_id res chain seq x y z
N MET A 1 -0.57 -42.10 -22.53
CA MET A 1 -1.31 -42.16 -23.80
C MET A 1 -1.95 -40.78 -23.99
N TRP A 2 -1.28 -39.90 -24.73
CA TRP A 2 -1.60 -38.47 -24.83
C TRP A 2 -2.23 -38.20 -26.20
N ARG A 3 -3.46 -37.65 -26.24
CA ARG A 3 -4.07 -37.08 -27.45
C ARG A 3 -4.74 -35.75 -27.13
N THR A 4 -4.08 -34.70 -27.59
CA THR A 4 -4.60 -33.53 -28.34
C THR A 4 -6.02 -33.05 -28.08
N PHE A 5 -6.12 -31.84 -27.51
CA PHE A 5 -7.08 -30.82 -27.96
C PHE A 5 -6.29 -29.60 -28.45
N SER A 6 -6.48 -29.24 -29.72
CA SER A 6 -5.95 -28.03 -30.34
C SER A 6 -6.99 -26.91 -30.25
N ALA A 7 -6.63 -25.78 -29.64
CA ALA A 7 -7.28 -24.50 -29.89
C ALA A 7 -6.30 -23.36 -29.56
N GLY A 8 -5.96 -22.56 -30.58
CA GLY A 8 -5.39 -21.21 -30.46
C GLY A 8 -3.97 -21.10 -29.88
N GLN A 9 -2.94 -21.40 -30.66
CA GLN A 9 -1.57 -20.95 -30.37
C GLN A 9 -1.49 -19.41 -30.47
N ARG A 10 -1.67 -18.71 -29.35
CA ARG A 10 -0.96 -17.44 -29.12
C ARG A 10 0.30 -17.80 -28.36
N ARG A 11 1.44 -17.83 -29.05
CA ARG A 11 2.75 -17.95 -28.41
C ARG A 11 3.02 -16.61 -27.73
N LEU A 12 3.29 -16.68 -26.43
CA LEU A 12 3.59 -15.56 -25.54
C LEU A 12 5.12 -15.42 -25.39
N PRO A 13 5.61 -14.27 -24.89
CA PRO A 13 7.03 -13.94 -24.92
C PRO A 13 7.82 -15.00 -24.18
N ARG A 14 8.89 -15.48 -24.84
CA ARG A 14 10.03 -16.04 -24.11
C ARG A 14 10.35 -15.04 -23.01
N VAL A 15 10.26 -15.44 -21.75
CA VAL A 15 10.91 -14.74 -20.63
C VAL A 15 12.37 -14.66 -21.05
N SER A 16 12.76 -13.54 -21.68
CA SER A 16 13.95 -13.53 -22.52
C SER A 16 15.12 -13.79 -21.59
N SER A 17 15.87 -14.85 -21.89
CA SER A 17 17.10 -15.20 -21.22
C SER A 17 18.01 -13.98 -21.26
N CYS A 18 18.08 -13.20 -20.19
CA CYS A 18 19.08 -12.15 -19.94
C CYS A 18 19.27 -11.08 -21.05
N GLU A 19 18.48 -11.07 -22.13
CA GLU A 19 18.68 -10.16 -23.27
C GLU A 19 17.93 -8.84 -23.09
N CYS A 20 16.86 -8.79 -22.28
CA CYS A 20 16.16 -7.54 -21.96
C CYS A 20 17.02 -6.55 -21.16
N THR A 21 18.05 -7.01 -20.44
CA THR A 21 19.04 -6.14 -19.79
C THR A 21 20.26 -5.85 -20.67
N ARG A 22 20.55 -6.68 -21.69
CA ARG A 22 21.70 -6.50 -22.61
C ARG A 22 21.37 -5.69 -23.85
N ARG A 23 20.13 -5.73 -24.35
CA ARG A 23 19.64 -4.85 -25.41
C ARG A 23 18.86 -3.71 -24.78
N ALA A 24 19.53 -2.58 -24.60
CA ALA A 24 18.82 -1.32 -24.50
C ALA A 24 17.95 -1.20 -25.76
N PHE A 25 16.62 -1.27 -25.60
CA PHE A 25 15.70 -0.94 -26.68
C PHE A 25 16.01 0.51 -27.06
N SER A 26 16.61 0.70 -28.23
CA SER A 26 16.94 2.00 -28.79
C SER A 26 15.69 2.68 -29.34
N ASP A 27 14.61 2.69 -28.57
CA ASP A 27 13.41 3.42 -28.91
C ASP A 27 13.34 4.58 -27.91
N ALA A 28 14.00 5.68 -28.28
CA ALA A 28 13.43 6.97 -27.93
C ALA A 28 11.98 6.97 -28.47
N PRO A 29 11.00 7.57 -27.76
CA PRO A 29 9.71 7.81 -28.38
C PRO A 29 9.96 8.47 -29.73
N ALA A 30 9.47 7.86 -30.80
CA ALA A 30 9.77 8.29 -32.17
C ALA A 30 9.58 9.80 -32.25
N SER A 31 10.66 10.52 -32.53
CA SER A 31 10.64 11.96 -32.78
C SER A 31 9.90 12.20 -34.09
N GLY A 32 8.57 12.22 -34.02
CA GLY A 32 7.66 12.35 -35.15
C GLY A 32 6.18 12.14 -34.81
N VAL A 33 5.81 12.13 -33.52
CA VAL A 33 4.42 11.95 -33.09
C VAL A 33 3.65 13.26 -33.25
N LEU A 34 2.62 13.26 -34.09
CA LEU A 34 1.54 14.26 -34.04
C LEU A 34 1.08 14.37 -32.59
N GLY A 35 1.03 15.58 -32.01
CA GLY A 35 0.52 15.77 -30.66
C GLY A 35 -0.84 15.09 -30.46
N HIS A 36 -1.12 14.60 -29.24
CA HIS A 36 -2.40 13.96 -28.93
C HIS A 36 -3.59 14.93 -28.93
N GLU A 37 -3.36 16.21 -29.23
CA GLU A 37 -4.35 17.29 -29.34
C GLU A 37 -5.51 16.94 -30.28
N HIS A 38 -5.23 16.26 -31.40
CA HIS A 38 -6.27 15.82 -32.34
C HIS A 38 -7.30 14.86 -31.71
N LEU A 39 -6.90 14.10 -30.67
CA LEU A 39 -7.80 13.20 -29.94
C LEU A 39 -8.77 13.96 -29.03
N LEU A 40 -8.52 15.24 -28.78
CA LEU A 40 -9.34 16.11 -27.92
C LEU A 40 -10.40 16.88 -28.73
N GLN A 41 -10.49 16.64 -30.05
CA GLN A 41 -11.53 17.24 -30.86
C GLN A 41 -12.92 16.87 -30.32
N GLY A 42 -13.72 17.89 -30.02
CA GLY A 42 -15.06 17.73 -29.45
C GLY A 42 -15.12 17.81 -27.91
N LEU A 43 -13.97 17.79 -27.22
CA LEU A 43 -13.90 17.98 -25.76
C LEU A 43 -14.42 19.37 -25.39
N THR A 44 -15.32 19.40 -24.42
CA THR A 44 -15.94 20.63 -23.97
C THR A 44 -15.19 21.33 -22.85
N GLU A 45 -15.60 22.57 -22.59
CA GLU A 45 -15.12 23.38 -21.48
C GLU A 45 -15.84 22.95 -20.19
N ALA A 46 -15.19 23.06 -19.03
CA ALA A 46 -15.77 22.59 -17.76
C ALA A 46 -17.05 23.36 -17.31
N ASP A 47 -17.32 24.52 -17.92
CA ASP A 47 -18.50 25.36 -17.72
C ASP A 47 -19.43 25.41 -18.94
N ASP A 48 -19.21 24.54 -19.93
CA ASP A 48 -20.11 24.35 -21.07
C ASP A 48 -21.47 23.84 -20.57
N MET A 49 -22.56 24.41 -21.09
CA MET A 49 -23.95 24.09 -20.67
C MET A 49 -24.74 23.37 -21.78
N ARG A 50 -24.07 22.52 -22.57
CA ARG A 50 -24.78 21.71 -23.57
C ARG A 50 -25.89 20.86 -22.93
N PRO A 51 -27.00 20.64 -23.65
CA PRO A 51 -28.10 19.83 -23.12
C PRO A 51 -27.64 18.41 -22.78
N VAL A 52 -28.29 17.84 -21.78
CA VAL A 52 -28.05 16.47 -21.30
C VAL A 52 -29.32 15.66 -21.51
N THR A 53 -29.17 14.44 -22.03
CA THR A 53 -30.29 13.50 -22.16
C THR A 53 -30.62 12.94 -20.79
N MET A 54 -31.69 13.46 -20.21
CA MET A 54 -32.21 13.04 -18.92
C MET A 54 -32.94 11.70 -19.04
N VAL A 55 -32.61 10.76 -18.15
CA VAL A 55 -33.29 9.48 -18.04
C VAL A 55 -33.89 9.36 -16.65
N GLN A 56 -35.22 9.34 -16.57
CA GLN A 56 -35.98 9.35 -15.31
C GLN A 56 -37.12 8.31 -15.31
N ASP A 57 -37.25 7.54 -16.40
CA ASP A 57 -38.30 6.54 -16.56
C ASP A 57 -37.86 5.43 -17.53
N LYS A 58 -38.70 4.40 -17.65
CA LYS A 58 -38.45 3.24 -18.53
C LYS A 58 -38.34 3.62 -20.02
N GLN A 59 -39.11 4.61 -20.48
CA GLN A 59 -39.19 4.94 -21.90
C GLN A 59 -37.93 5.70 -22.35
N SER A 60 -37.48 6.66 -21.55
CA SER A 60 -36.21 7.35 -21.72
C SER A 60 -35.02 6.40 -21.61
N ALA A 61 -35.04 5.48 -20.64
CA ALA A 61 -34.01 4.44 -20.53
C ALA A 61 -33.93 3.55 -21.77
N LYS A 62 -35.08 3.10 -22.29
CA LYS A 62 -35.14 2.28 -23.50
C LYS A 62 -34.50 2.98 -24.70
N ARG A 63 -34.82 4.26 -24.95
CA ARG A 63 -34.24 5.02 -26.08
C ARG A 63 -32.72 5.08 -25.99
N VAL A 64 -32.18 5.34 -24.81
CA VAL A 64 -30.73 5.38 -24.59
C VAL A 64 -30.10 4.00 -24.80
N LEU A 65 -30.70 2.95 -24.26
CA LEU A 65 -30.20 1.58 -24.39
C LEU A 65 -30.19 1.10 -25.84
N ASP A 66 -31.25 1.39 -26.61
CA ASP A 66 -31.32 1.05 -28.04
C ASP A 66 -30.16 1.71 -28.82
N ILE A 67 -29.77 2.95 -28.46
CA ILE A 67 -28.60 3.64 -29.05
C ILE A 67 -27.30 2.99 -28.60
N LEU A 68 -27.12 2.73 -27.30
CA LEU A 68 -25.93 2.05 -26.76
C LEU A 68 -25.70 0.68 -27.42
N GLU A 69 -26.77 -0.06 -27.68
CA GLU A 69 -26.72 -1.34 -28.38
C GLU A 69 -26.28 -1.17 -29.85
N SER A 70 -26.79 -0.14 -30.54
CA SER A 70 -26.43 0.14 -31.94
C SER A 70 -24.95 0.46 -32.17
N LEU A 71 -24.23 0.94 -31.15
CA LEU A 71 -22.79 1.22 -31.21
C LEU A 71 -21.92 -0.05 -31.23
N GLY A 72 -22.48 -1.18 -30.80
CA GLY A 72 -21.83 -2.49 -30.84
C GLY A 72 -20.86 -2.78 -29.68
N PRO A 73 -20.38 -4.03 -29.58
CA PRO A 73 -19.69 -4.56 -28.39
C PRO A 73 -18.24 -4.11 -28.22
N GLY A 74 -17.64 -3.44 -29.22
CA GLY A 74 -16.28 -2.91 -29.14
C GLY A 74 -16.21 -1.44 -28.72
N HIS A 75 -17.36 -0.77 -28.68
CA HIS A 75 -17.43 0.66 -28.38
C HIS A 75 -17.15 0.92 -26.89
N MET A 76 -16.39 1.97 -26.61
CA MET A 76 -16.04 2.36 -25.25
C MET A 76 -17.03 3.38 -24.73
N HIS A 77 -17.69 3.06 -23.62
CA HIS A 77 -18.63 3.93 -22.93
C HIS A 77 -18.00 4.37 -21.61
N ALA A 78 -17.74 5.66 -21.43
CA ALA A 78 -17.31 6.16 -20.14
C ALA A 78 -18.52 6.28 -19.21
N CYS A 79 -18.36 5.80 -17.99
CA CYS A 79 -19.39 5.82 -16.96
C CYS A 79 -18.83 6.45 -15.69
N ASP A 80 -19.71 7.11 -14.94
CA ASP A 80 -19.38 7.73 -13.66
C ASP A 80 -20.63 7.74 -12.75
N THR A 81 -20.44 7.50 -11.46
CA THR A 81 -21.53 7.52 -10.48
C THR A 81 -21.34 8.62 -9.44
N GLU A 82 -22.43 9.29 -9.09
CA GLU A 82 -22.46 10.15 -7.92
C GLU A 82 -23.13 9.44 -6.74
N VAL A 83 -22.55 9.59 -5.55
CA VAL A 83 -22.85 8.74 -4.40
C VAL A 83 -23.13 9.55 -3.15
N ALA A 84 -24.29 9.32 -2.56
CA ALA A 84 -24.71 9.85 -1.27
C ALA A 84 -24.43 8.87 -0.12
N ASN A 85 -24.62 9.31 1.12
CA ASN A 85 -24.55 8.47 2.33
C ASN A 85 -23.24 7.71 2.55
N ILE A 86 -22.10 8.32 2.16
CA ILE A 86 -20.77 7.77 2.44
C ILE A 86 -19.78 8.86 2.83
N ASP A 87 -19.11 8.69 3.97
CA ASP A 87 -17.91 9.46 4.29
C ASP A 87 -16.67 8.67 3.85
N VAL A 88 -16.22 8.96 2.63
CA VAL A 88 -15.02 8.35 2.04
C VAL A 88 -13.72 8.70 2.77
N LYS A 89 -13.73 9.42 3.89
CA LYS A 89 -12.56 9.53 4.78
C LYS A 89 -12.59 8.47 5.88
N LYS A 90 -13.77 7.99 6.27
CA LYS A 90 -13.97 7.02 7.35
C LYS A 90 -14.06 5.59 6.85
N VAL A 91 -14.87 5.34 5.82
CA VAL A 91 -15.19 3.98 5.33
C VAL A 91 -14.77 3.75 3.88
N GLY A 92 -14.67 2.49 3.47
CA GLY A 92 -14.55 2.07 2.07
C GLY A 92 -15.93 2.01 1.38
N PRO A 93 -16.00 1.84 0.05
CA PRO A 93 -17.27 1.83 -0.70
C PRO A 93 -18.04 0.51 -0.61
N VAL A 94 -17.39 -0.59 -0.21
CA VAL A 94 -18.05 -1.90 -0.06
C VAL A 94 -19.10 -1.80 1.05
N GLY A 95 -20.36 -2.05 0.71
CA GLY A 95 -21.50 -1.97 1.63
C GLY A 95 -21.92 -0.55 2.02
N ASN A 96 -21.24 0.49 1.54
CA ASN A 96 -21.44 1.87 1.98
C ASN A 96 -21.73 2.82 0.80
N GLY A 97 -22.73 3.68 0.97
CA GLY A 97 -23.12 4.69 -0.01
C GLY A 97 -24.19 4.24 -1.00
N ASN A 98 -24.97 5.20 -1.48
CA ASN A 98 -26.10 5.01 -2.40
C ASN A 98 -25.88 5.83 -3.67
N VAL A 99 -26.02 5.20 -4.83
CA VAL A 99 -25.90 5.87 -6.13
C VAL A 99 -27.12 6.76 -6.37
N THR A 100 -26.89 8.06 -6.53
CA THR A 100 -27.95 9.04 -6.80
C THR A 100 -28.13 9.31 -8.28
N CYS A 101 -27.09 9.11 -9.10
CA CYS A 101 -27.18 9.14 -10.55
C CYS A 101 -26.01 8.40 -11.23
N LEU A 102 -26.19 8.12 -12.51
CA LEU A 102 -25.17 7.57 -13.41
C LEU A 102 -25.04 8.45 -14.65
N SER A 103 -23.82 8.84 -14.99
CA SER A 103 -23.50 9.52 -16.24
C SER A 103 -22.94 8.52 -17.24
N ILE A 104 -23.33 8.64 -18.51
CA ILE A 104 -22.76 7.86 -19.61
C ILE A 104 -22.35 8.81 -20.74
N TYR A 105 -21.14 8.61 -21.25
CA TYR A 105 -20.62 9.34 -22.40
C TYR A 105 -19.96 8.36 -23.38
N SER A 106 -20.38 8.39 -24.64
CA SER A 106 -19.92 7.45 -25.68
C SER A 106 -19.10 8.11 -26.79
N GLY A 107 -18.69 9.37 -26.62
CA GLY A 107 -17.94 10.13 -27.62
C GLY A 107 -18.72 11.34 -28.12
N PRO A 108 -18.02 12.32 -28.73
CA PRO A 108 -18.62 13.60 -29.12
C PRO A 108 -19.65 13.50 -30.26
N ASP A 109 -19.53 12.47 -31.10
CA ASP A 109 -20.37 12.28 -32.29
C ASP A 109 -21.60 11.39 -32.06
N VAL A 110 -21.80 10.90 -30.83
CA VAL A 110 -22.98 10.10 -30.47
C VAL A 110 -24.09 11.04 -30.02
N ASP A 111 -25.29 10.89 -30.56
CA ASP A 111 -26.45 11.68 -30.15
C ASP A 111 -27.51 10.80 -29.49
N PHE A 112 -27.83 11.09 -28.22
CA PHE A 112 -28.87 10.43 -27.45
C PHE A 112 -30.23 11.13 -27.51
N GLY A 113 -30.37 12.10 -28.43
CA GLY A 113 -31.56 12.90 -28.70
C GLY A 113 -31.40 14.36 -28.31
N ASN A 114 -30.58 14.65 -27.30
CA ASN A 114 -30.21 16.00 -26.87
C ASN A 114 -28.69 16.23 -26.91
N GLY A 115 -27.95 15.43 -27.69
CA GLY A 115 -26.49 15.42 -27.73
C GLY A 115 -25.84 14.22 -27.02
N PRO A 116 -24.54 14.30 -26.71
CA PRO A 116 -23.72 13.13 -26.36
C PRO A 116 -23.79 12.69 -24.90
N TYR A 117 -24.45 13.49 -24.05
CA TYR A 117 -24.50 13.24 -22.62
C TYR A 117 -25.77 12.50 -22.24
N VAL A 118 -25.62 11.46 -21.44
CA VAL A 118 -26.70 10.78 -20.74
C VAL A 118 -26.52 10.98 -19.25
N TRP A 119 -27.60 11.33 -18.57
CA TRP A 119 -27.63 11.41 -17.11
C TRP A 119 -28.88 10.69 -16.59
N VAL A 120 -28.64 9.59 -15.88
CA VAL A 120 -29.67 8.72 -15.30
C VAL A 120 -29.91 9.14 -13.87
N ASP A 121 -31.09 9.72 -13.63
CA ASP A 121 -31.53 10.12 -12.28
C ASP A 121 -31.92 8.87 -11.49
N ASN A 122 -31.49 8.77 -10.23
CA ASN A 122 -31.85 7.66 -9.34
C ASN A 122 -32.18 8.18 -7.95
N LEU A 123 -32.84 9.34 -7.89
CA LEU A 123 -33.26 9.97 -6.65
C LEU A 123 -34.73 10.34 -6.69
N ASP A 124 -35.36 10.30 -5.51
CA ASP A 124 -36.75 10.71 -5.29
C ASP A 124 -37.73 10.00 -6.26
N SER A 125 -38.45 10.73 -7.10
CA SER A 125 -39.44 10.16 -8.01
C SER A 125 -38.84 9.30 -9.14
N ALA A 126 -37.53 9.40 -9.37
CA ALA A 126 -36.80 8.62 -10.37
C ALA A 126 -36.03 7.43 -9.74
N ASP A 127 -36.20 7.17 -8.44
CA ASP A 127 -35.59 6.03 -7.79
C ASP A 127 -35.94 4.71 -8.49
N GLY A 128 -34.95 3.84 -8.65
CA GLY A 128 -35.05 2.58 -9.39
C GLY A 128 -34.81 2.69 -10.91
N THR A 129 -34.58 3.88 -11.47
CA THR A 129 -34.30 4.04 -12.91
C THR A 129 -32.99 3.35 -13.33
N LEU A 130 -32.00 3.28 -12.44
CA LEU A 130 -30.74 2.55 -12.71
C LEU A 130 -30.96 1.08 -13.05
N GLU A 131 -32.03 0.47 -12.53
CA GLU A 131 -32.34 -0.95 -12.77
C GLU A 131 -32.53 -1.26 -14.25
N TYR A 132 -33.06 -0.31 -15.03
CA TYR A 132 -33.21 -0.47 -16.48
C TYR A 132 -31.87 -0.66 -17.20
N PHE A 133 -30.76 -0.16 -16.62
CA PHE A 133 -29.41 -0.30 -17.17
C PHE A 133 -28.67 -1.55 -16.70
N ARG A 134 -29.27 -2.42 -15.86
CA ARG A 134 -28.62 -3.65 -15.37
C ARG A 134 -28.02 -4.46 -16.51
N GLY A 135 -28.79 -4.73 -17.57
CA GLY A 135 -28.31 -5.52 -18.72
C GLY A 135 -27.06 -4.93 -19.38
N PHE A 136 -26.98 -3.60 -19.50
CA PHE A 136 -25.81 -2.90 -20.05
C PHE A 136 -24.60 -2.95 -19.08
N LEU A 137 -24.84 -2.68 -17.80
CA LEU A 137 -23.79 -2.61 -16.78
C LEU A 137 -23.19 -3.99 -16.47
N GLU A 138 -24.02 -5.05 -16.40
CA GLU A 138 -23.61 -6.43 -16.16
C GLU A 138 -23.11 -7.15 -17.43
N SER A 139 -23.21 -6.52 -18.60
CA SER A 139 -22.70 -7.09 -19.84
C SER A 139 -21.16 -7.14 -19.85
N LYS A 140 -20.60 -8.29 -20.24
CA LYS A 140 -19.16 -8.46 -20.51
C LYS A 140 -18.75 -7.91 -21.89
N THR A 141 -19.71 -7.77 -22.80
CA THR A 141 -19.48 -7.32 -24.17
C THR A 141 -19.41 -5.80 -24.23
N HIS A 142 -20.39 -5.09 -23.67
CA HIS A 142 -20.33 -3.63 -23.57
C HIS A 142 -19.16 -3.21 -22.69
N LYS A 143 -18.21 -2.46 -23.27
CA LYS A 143 -16.98 -2.04 -22.58
C LYS A 143 -17.18 -0.71 -21.89
N LYS A 144 -17.05 -0.72 -20.57
CA LYS A 144 -17.18 0.48 -19.74
C LYS A 144 -15.82 0.99 -19.30
N VAL A 145 -15.62 2.30 -19.43
CA VAL A 145 -14.41 3.01 -19.01
C VAL A 145 -14.74 3.83 -17.77
N TRP A 146 -13.85 3.79 -16.78
CA TRP A 146 -14.05 4.45 -15.49
C TRP A 146 -12.83 5.28 -15.11
N HIS A 147 -13.01 6.17 -14.13
CA HIS A 147 -11.91 6.77 -13.39
C HIS A 147 -12.05 6.32 -11.94
N ASN A 148 -11.21 5.37 -11.50
CA ASN A 148 -11.35 4.66 -10.21
C ASN A 148 -12.47 3.60 -10.20
N TYR A 149 -12.41 2.66 -11.14
CA TYR A 149 -13.37 1.56 -11.34
C TYR A 149 -13.79 0.85 -10.04
N SER A 150 -12.86 0.62 -9.12
CA SER A 150 -13.16 -0.05 -7.85
C SER A 150 -14.30 0.63 -7.10
N PHE A 151 -14.29 1.95 -7.00
CA PHE A 151 -15.30 2.69 -6.26
C PHE A 151 -16.69 2.50 -6.87
N ASP A 152 -16.86 2.80 -8.16
CA ASP A 152 -18.13 2.69 -8.88
C ASP A 152 -18.66 1.26 -8.88
N ARG A 153 -17.78 0.29 -9.10
CA ARG A 153 -18.15 -1.13 -9.10
C ARG A 153 -18.70 -1.57 -7.75
N HIS A 154 -18.20 -1.03 -6.63
CA HIS A 154 -18.70 -1.37 -5.30
C HIS A 154 -20.02 -0.68 -4.98
N VAL A 155 -20.13 0.62 -5.22
CA VAL A 155 -21.36 1.38 -4.89
C VAL A 155 -22.55 0.91 -5.73
N LEU A 156 -22.32 0.48 -6.97
CA LEU A 156 -23.34 -0.16 -7.80
C LEU A 156 -23.68 -1.59 -7.36
N PHE A 157 -22.85 -2.25 -6.57
CA PHE A 157 -23.13 -3.60 -6.03
C PHE A 157 -23.72 -3.57 -4.61
N ASN A 158 -23.74 -2.40 -3.98
CA ASN A 158 -24.33 -2.21 -2.65
C ASN A 158 -25.81 -2.60 -2.62
N PRO A 159 -26.39 -2.81 -1.42
CA PRO A 159 -27.76 -3.29 -1.26
C PRO A 159 -28.83 -2.48 -1.99
N SER A 160 -28.58 -1.21 -2.28
CA SER A 160 -29.51 -0.31 -2.98
C SER A 160 -29.80 -0.72 -4.43
N THR A 161 -28.83 -1.29 -5.16
CA THR A 161 -28.98 -1.61 -6.60
C THR A 161 -28.57 -3.03 -6.95
N ARG A 162 -27.60 -3.63 -6.25
CA ARG A 162 -27.11 -5.01 -6.52
C ARG A 162 -26.67 -5.24 -7.98
N ILE A 163 -26.22 -4.22 -8.69
CA ILE A 163 -25.74 -4.31 -10.08
C ILE A 163 -24.28 -4.73 -10.06
N ASN A 164 -23.98 -5.93 -10.57
CA ASN A 164 -22.61 -6.41 -10.64
C ASN A 164 -21.94 -5.97 -11.94
N VAL A 165 -21.38 -4.76 -11.99
CA VAL A 165 -20.71 -4.24 -13.18
C VAL A 165 -19.62 -5.21 -13.70
N GLN A 166 -19.74 -5.57 -14.97
CA GLN A 166 -18.79 -6.41 -15.73
C GLN A 166 -18.24 -5.64 -16.93
N GLY A 167 -17.34 -6.24 -17.70
CA GLY A 167 -16.94 -5.67 -19.00
C GLY A 167 -16.10 -4.41 -18.84
N LEU A 168 -15.13 -4.44 -17.93
CA LEU A 168 -14.15 -3.36 -17.80
C LEU A 168 -13.40 -3.17 -19.13
N GLY A 169 -13.61 -2.01 -19.76
CA GLY A 169 -12.90 -1.57 -20.96
C GLY A 169 -11.63 -0.78 -20.64
N GLY A 170 -11.67 -0.03 -19.53
CA GLY A 170 -10.50 0.69 -19.04
C GLY A 170 -10.75 1.41 -17.72
N ASP A 171 -9.67 1.66 -16.98
CA ASP A 171 -9.62 2.55 -15.83
C ASP A 171 -8.48 3.54 -16.10
N THR A 172 -8.85 4.80 -16.26
CA THR A 172 -7.89 5.87 -16.59
C THR A 172 -6.84 6.08 -15.50
N MET A 173 -7.14 5.78 -14.22
CA MET A 173 -6.13 5.79 -13.16
C MET A 173 -5.10 4.68 -13.36
N HIS A 174 -5.54 3.46 -13.69
CA HIS A 174 -4.63 2.34 -13.95
C HIS A 174 -3.73 2.63 -15.16
N MET A 175 -4.33 3.12 -16.25
CA MET A 175 -3.61 3.44 -17.48
C MET A 175 -2.57 4.56 -17.26
N ALA A 176 -2.95 5.62 -16.54
CA ALA A 176 -2.04 6.71 -16.22
C ALA A 176 -0.87 6.26 -15.34
N ARG A 177 -1.11 5.34 -14.40
CA ARG A 177 -0.07 4.74 -13.56
C ARG A 177 0.88 3.87 -14.37
N LEU A 178 0.35 3.03 -15.27
CA LEU A 178 1.15 2.19 -16.15
C LEU A 178 2.03 3.04 -17.09
N TRP A 179 1.48 4.15 -17.60
CA TRP A 179 2.21 5.07 -18.47
C TRP A 179 3.32 5.81 -17.72
N ASN A 180 3.03 6.33 -16.52
CA ASN A 180 4.00 7.08 -15.75
C ASN A 180 3.74 6.99 -14.23
N THR A 181 4.57 6.21 -13.55
CA THR A 181 4.52 6.02 -12.09
C THR A 181 5.01 7.23 -11.27
N ALA A 182 5.69 8.20 -11.89
CA ALA A 182 6.32 9.33 -11.20
C ALA A 182 5.46 10.62 -11.20
N ARG A 183 4.15 10.53 -11.43
CA ARG A 183 3.27 11.71 -11.59
C ARG A 183 2.87 12.40 -10.28
N PHE A 184 3.28 11.93 -9.12
CA PHE A 184 3.02 12.66 -7.86
C PHE A 184 3.67 14.07 -7.85
N GLN A 185 4.78 14.24 -8.58
CA GLN A 185 5.39 15.57 -8.82
C GLN A 185 4.56 16.46 -9.76
N LYS A 186 3.57 15.89 -10.46
CA LYS A 186 2.65 16.53 -11.42
C LYS A 186 1.18 16.48 -10.96
N GLY A 187 0.93 16.56 -9.65
CA GLY A 187 -0.42 16.58 -9.09
C GLY A 187 -1.08 15.22 -8.87
N GLY A 188 -0.40 14.11 -9.16
CA GLY A 188 -0.94 12.76 -8.92
C GLY A 188 -1.99 12.34 -9.95
N TYR A 189 -2.80 11.32 -9.62
CA TYR A 189 -3.62 10.59 -10.60
C TYR A 189 -5.11 10.91 -10.53
N SER A 190 -5.51 12.00 -9.88
CA SER A 190 -6.90 12.43 -9.89
C SER A 190 -7.33 12.86 -11.28
N LEU A 191 -8.63 12.78 -11.57
CA LEU A 191 -9.20 13.27 -12.82
C LEU A 191 -8.88 14.75 -13.04
N GLU A 192 -8.88 15.56 -11.99
CA GLU A 192 -8.42 16.95 -12.01
C GLU A 192 -6.97 17.09 -12.50
N ALA A 193 -6.04 16.37 -11.88
CA ALA A 193 -4.62 16.48 -12.23
C ALA A 193 -4.30 15.92 -13.62
N LEU A 194 -4.99 14.85 -14.03
CA LEU A 194 -4.81 14.23 -15.34
C LEU A 194 -5.42 15.06 -16.46
N SER A 195 -6.62 15.60 -16.27
CA SER A 195 -7.26 16.49 -17.25
C SER A 195 -6.49 17.80 -17.42
N ALA A 196 -5.92 18.35 -16.34
CA ALA A 196 -5.05 19.52 -16.43
C ALA A 196 -3.74 19.25 -17.20
N ASP A 197 -3.07 18.11 -16.94
CA ASP A 197 -1.76 17.78 -17.53
C ASP A 197 -1.86 17.19 -18.96
N LEU A 198 -2.88 16.37 -19.23
CA LEU A 198 -2.98 15.60 -20.48
C LEU A 198 -4.03 16.11 -21.46
N MET A 199 -4.99 16.90 -21.00
CA MET A 199 -6.05 17.43 -21.86
C MET A 199 -6.02 18.95 -21.93
N GLU A 200 -5.15 19.62 -21.16
CA GLU A 200 -5.09 21.09 -21.01
C GLU A 200 -6.44 21.70 -20.58
N ARG A 201 -7.30 20.89 -19.95
CA ARG A 201 -8.67 21.21 -19.56
C ARG A 201 -8.89 20.77 -18.12
N ARG A 202 -8.45 21.58 -17.15
CA ARG A 202 -8.57 21.24 -15.73
C ARG A 202 -10.05 21.08 -15.34
N LYS A 203 -10.44 19.85 -14.98
CA LYS A 203 -11.69 19.59 -14.27
C LYS A 203 -11.69 20.32 -12.92
N LYS A 204 -12.68 21.17 -12.68
CA LYS A 204 -12.83 21.90 -11.42
C LYS A 204 -13.34 20.96 -10.30
N PRO A 205 -12.82 21.02 -9.06
CA PRO A 205 -13.30 20.19 -7.96
C PRO A 205 -14.65 20.66 -7.41
N MET A 206 -15.45 19.76 -6.82
CA MET A 206 -16.80 20.07 -6.30
C MET A 206 -16.81 21.28 -5.37
N LYS A 207 -15.83 21.38 -4.46
CA LYS A 207 -15.74 22.47 -3.48
C LYS A 207 -15.53 23.85 -4.13
N GLU A 208 -14.91 23.91 -5.31
CA GLU A 208 -14.75 25.14 -6.08
C GLU A 208 -16.07 25.57 -6.71
N LEU A 209 -16.83 24.61 -7.25
CA LEU A 209 -18.08 24.87 -7.97
C LEU A 209 -19.28 25.10 -7.02
N PHE A 210 -19.43 24.25 -6.00
CA PHE A 210 -20.62 24.18 -5.17
C PHE A 210 -20.37 24.62 -3.72
N GLY A 211 -19.13 24.96 -3.35
CA GLY A 211 -18.79 25.35 -1.99
C GLY A 211 -19.47 26.65 -1.56
N VAL A 212 -20.33 26.56 -0.55
CA VAL A 212 -21.05 27.68 0.06
C VAL A 212 -20.24 28.23 1.25
N PRO A 213 -20.08 29.56 1.41
CA PRO A 213 -19.38 30.13 2.55
C PRO A 213 -20.03 29.74 3.87
N LYS A 214 -19.22 29.23 4.82
CA LYS A 214 -19.65 28.99 6.19
C LYS A 214 -19.92 30.32 6.85
N LEU A 215 -21.15 30.54 7.31
CA LEU A 215 -21.50 31.77 8.02
C LEU A 215 -20.75 31.83 9.36
N LYS A 216 -20.22 33.02 9.68
CA LYS A 216 -19.68 33.33 11.00
C LYS A 216 -20.83 33.46 12.01
N LYS A 217 -20.51 33.54 13.30
CA LYS A 217 -21.49 33.77 14.37
C LYS A 217 -22.33 35.04 14.19
N ASP A 218 -21.81 36.02 13.44
CA ASP A 218 -22.48 37.28 13.11
C ASP A 218 -23.30 37.24 11.80
N GLY A 219 -23.42 36.07 11.17
CA GLY A 219 -24.14 35.89 9.90
C GLY A 219 -23.38 36.32 8.65
N THR A 220 -22.16 36.84 8.75
CA THR A 220 -21.34 37.21 7.58
C THR A 220 -20.64 35.99 6.96
N PRO A 221 -20.37 36.00 5.64
CA PRO A 221 -19.62 34.92 4.99
C PRO A 221 -18.22 34.74 5.60
N GLY A 222 -17.93 33.53 6.06
CA GLY A 222 -16.59 33.11 6.49
C GLY A 222 -15.68 32.73 5.31
N LYS A 223 -14.39 32.58 5.59
CA LYS A 223 -13.39 32.12 4.60
C LYS A 223 -13.50 30.62 4.29
N GLU A 224 -14.02 29.84 5.23
CA GLU A 224 -14.23 28.40 5.06
C GLU A 224 -15.47 28.18 4.17
N ARG A 225 -15.34 27.35 3.12
CA ARG A 225 -16.48 26.89 2.31
C ARG A 225 -16.89 25.48 2.71
N LEU A 226 -18.18 25.26 2.91
CA LEU A 226 -18.81 23.97 3.13
C LEU A 226 -19.37 23.47 1.80
N LEU A 227 -19.19 22.18 1.51
CA LEU A 227 -19.80 21.54 0.36
C LEU A 227 -21.19 21.03 0.80
N PRO A 228 -22.28 21.39 0.10
CA PRO A 228 -23.59 20.79 0.32
C PRO A 228 -23.55 19.27 0.16
N LEU A 229 -24.53 18.57 0.71
CA LEU A 229 -24.66 17.12 0.51
C LEU A 229 -24.97 16.81 -0.96
N VAL A 230 -24.57 15.63 -1.44
CA VAL A 230 -24.79 15.22 -2.84
C VAL A 230 -26.28 15.28 -3.20
N GLU A 231 -27.14 14.88 -2.27
CA GLU A 231 -28.59 14.95 -2.45
C GLU A 231 -29.10 16.40 -2.53
N GLU A 232 -28.49 17.33 -1.80
CA GLU A 232 -28.83 18.76 -1.89
C GLU A 232 -28.41 19.33 -3.25
N LEU A 233 -27.23 18.94 -3.75
CA LEU A 233 -26.74 19.33 -5.08
C LEU A 233 -27.66 18.85 -6.19
N GLN A 234 -28.23 17.65 -6.04
CA GLN A 234 -29.15 17.08 -7.01
C GLN A 234 -30.58 17.63 -6.86
N ARG A 235 -31.05 17.94 -5.64
CA ARG A 235 -32.44 18.39 -5.40
C ARG A 235 -32.65 19.88 -5.60
N PHE A 236 -31.73 20.72 -5.11
CA PHE A 236 -32.00 22.14 -5.02
C PHE A 236 -31.84 22.84 -6.37
N PRO A 237 -32.83 23.64 -6.81
CA PRO A 237 -32.79 24.31 -8.11
C PRO A 237 -31.54 25.16 -8.32
N GLU A 238 -30.98 25.76 -7.26
CA GLU A 238 -29.75 26.56 -7.33
C GLU A 238 -28.48 25.77 -7.74
N PHE A 239 -28.49 24.45 -7.57
CA PHE A 239 -27.35 23.57 -7.86
C PHE A 239 -27.63 22.58 -8.99
N ARG A 240 -28.87 22.10 -9.11
CA ARG A 240 -29.24 20.92 -9.90
C ARG A 240 -28.73 20.94 -11.34
N GLU A 241 -28.93 22.05 -12.05
CA GLU A 241 -28.50 22.15 -13.46
C GLU A 241 -26.97 22.01 -13.60
N ARG A 242 -26.23 22.74 -12.75
CA ARG A 242 -24.76 22.68 -12.71
C ARG A 242 -24.26 21.33 -12.20
N TRP A 243 -25.00 20.67 -11.31
CA TRP A 243 -24.69 19.34 -10.80
C TRP A 243 -24.82 18.25 -11.86
N ILE A 244 -25.93 18.25 -12.62
CA ILE A 244 -26.14 17.34 -13.76
C ILE A 244 -24.99 17.50 -14.75
N ARG A 245 -24.64 18.74 -15.10
CA ARG A 245 -23.55 19.00 -16.04
C ARG A 245 -22.19 18.56 -15.50
N TYR A 246 -21.92 18.84 -14.23
CA TYR A 246 -20.70 18.40 -13.55
C TYR A 246 -20.53 16.87 -13.61
N SER A 247 -21.58 16.14 -13.25
CA SER A 247 -21.59 14.67 -13.27
C SER A 247 -21.36 14.14 -14.69
N ALA A 248 -22.03 14.73 -15.69
CA ALA A 248 -21.88 14.31 -17.09
C ALA A 248 -20.48 14.63 -17.66
N TYR A 249 -19.88 15.74 -17.21
CA TYR A 249 -18.53 16.15 -17.61
C TYR A 249 -17.44 15.19 -17.10
N ASP A 250 -17.69 14.45 -16.01
CA ASP A 250 -16.76 13.43 -15.51
C ASP A 250 -16.67 12.22 -16.42
N ALA A 251 -17.81 11.76 -16.93
CA ALA A 251 -17.85 10.71 -17.94
C ALA A 251 -17.15 11.18 -19.24
N GLU A 252 -17.38 12.41 -19.69
CA GLU A 252 -16.68 12.98 -20.84
C GLU A 252 -15.17 13.06 -20.63
N CYS A 253 -14.72 13.63 -19.51
CA CYS A 253 -13.31 13.71 -19.18
C CYS A 253 -12.66 12.33 -19.16
N THR A 254 -13.34 11.36 -18.56
CA THR A 254 -12.89 9.97 -18.49
C THR A 254 -12.75 9.35 -19.88
N TRP A 255 -13.69 9.62 -20.79
CA TRP A 255 -13.64 9.11 -22.17
C TRP A 255 -12.44 9.66 -22.95
N PHE A 256 -12.26 11.00 -22.96
CA PHE A 256 -11.14 11.63 -23.67
C PHE A 256 -9.80 11.27 -23.04
N LEU A 257 -9.73 11.22 -21.71
CA LEU A 257 -8.53 10.80 -21.00
C LEU A 257 -8.16 9.35 -21.33
N HIS A 258 -9.13 8.45 -21.43
CA HIS A 258 -8.90 7.08 -21.89
C HIS A 258 -8.33 7.04 -23.30
N LYS A 259 -8.85 7.84 -24.24
CA LYS A 259 -8.30 7.91 -25.62
C LYS A 259 -6.85 8.38 -25.63
N VAL A 260 -6.53 9.45 -24.88
CA VAL A 260 -5.16 9.97 -24.77
C VAL A 260 -4.23 8.93 -24.14
N LEU A 261 -4.63 8.30 -23.04
CA LEU A 261 -3.81 7.31 -22.35
C LEU A 261 -3.65 6.03 -23.17
N GLN A 262 -4.69 5.59 -23.87
CA GLN A 262 -4.63 4.46 -24.80
C GLN A 262 -3.56 4.74 -25.86
N HIS A 263 -3.61 5.90 -26.52
CA HIS A 263 -2.62 6.30 -27.51
C HIS A 263 -1.21 6.32 -26.93
N LYS A 264 -1.00 6.93 -25.75
CA LYS A 264 0.31 6.95 -25.08
C LYS A 264 0.84 5.56 -24.75
N LEU A 265 -0.02 4.64 -24.33
CA LEU A 265 0.35 3.25 -24.05
C LEU A 265 0.63 2.45 -25.33
N GLN A 266 -0.09 2.70 -26.42
CA GLN A 266 0.17 2.11 -27.74
C GLN A 266 1.50 2.61 -28.33
N ASP A 267 1.87 3.86 -28.05
CA ASP A 267 3.16 4.41 -28.46
C ASP A 267 4.33 3.90 -27.62
N THR A 268 4.07 3.31 -26.45
CA THR A 268 5.10 2.79 -25.55
C THR A 268 5.33 1.30 -25.86
N THR A 269 6.52 0.95 -26.35
CA THR A 269 6.90 -0.45 -26.61
C THR A 269 6.92 -1.26 -25.31
N TRP A 270 6.23 -2.40 -25.28
CA TRP A 270 6.36 -3.39 -24.21
C TRP A 270 7.45 -4.40 -24.55
N HIS A 271 7.34 -5.14 -25.64
CA HIS A 271 8.43 -5.99 -26.11
C HIS A 271 8.32 -6.25 -27.60
N LEU A 272 9.43 -6.71 -28.18
CA LEU A 272 9.49 -7.16 -29.56
C LEU A 272 9.59 -8.67 -29.57
N GLU A 273 8.76 -9.33 -30.36
CA GLU A 273 8.80 -10.78 -30.56
C GLU A 273 9.23 -11.06 -31.99
N THR A 274 10.24 -11.92 -32.17
CA THR A 274 10.63 -12.39 -33.50
C THR A 274 10.09 -13.80 -33.69
N SER A 275 9.20 -13.96 -34.67
CA SER A 275 8.65 -15.26 -35.04
C SER A 275 9.71 -16.16 -35.70
N ALA A 276 9.40 -17.45 -35.86
CA ALA A 276 10.34 -18.43 -36.41
C ALA A 276 10.76 -18.14 -37.87
N ASP A 277 9.92 -17.43 -38.61
CA ASP A 277 10.13 -16.94 -39.97
C ASP A 277 10.81 -15.55 -40.02
N GLY A 278 11.21 -15.00 -38.88
CA GLY A 278 11.97 -13.76 -38.78
C GLY A 278 11.15 -12.47 -38.74
N VAL A 279 9.81 -12.56 -38.69
CA VAL A 279 8.93 -11.39 -38.60
C VAL A 279 8.98 -10.82 -37.17
N VAL A 280 9.25 -9.52 -37.05
CA VAL A 280 9.29 -8.82 -35.76
C VAL A 280 7.91 -8.19 -35.49
N SER A 281 7.23 -8.69 -34.46
CA SER A 281 5.98 -8.13 -33.95
C SER A 281 6.26 -7.21 -32.76
N ARG A 282 5.63 -6.03 -32.75
CA ARG A 282 5.72 -5.06 -31.65
C ARG A 282 4.48 -5.18 -30.76
N TYR A 283 4.71 -5.49 -29.50
CA TYR A 283 3.70 -5.38 -28.45
C TYR A 283 3.91 -4.08 -27.68
N THR A 284 2.81 -3.50 -27.23
CA THR A 284 2.76 -2.18 -26.60
C THR A 284 2.35 -2.30 -25.13
N MET A 285 2.54 -1.22 -24.37
CA MET A 285 2.05 -1.19 -22.99
C MET A 285 0.52 -1.21 -22.91
N TYR A 286 -0.18 -0.90 -24.01
CA TYR A 286 -1.63 -1.09 -24.07
C TYR A 286 -2.01 -2.57 -24.15
N ASP A 287 -1.21 -3.40 -24.85
CA ASP A 287 -1.40 -4.86 -24.86
C ASP A 287 -1.20 -5.44 -23.44
N PHE A 288 -0.14 -5.01 -22.74
CA PHE A 288 0.07 -5.36 -21.33
C PHE A 288 -1.13 -4.95 -20.46
N TYR A 289 -1.64 -3.74 -20.67
CA TYR A 289 -2.77 -3.21 -19.92
C TYR A 289 -4.02 -4.10 -20.07
N VAL A 290 -4.39 -4.43 -21.30
CA VAL A 290 -5.56 -5.26 -21.60
C VAL A 290 -5.37 -6.69 -21.12
N GLU A 291 -4.17 -7.25 -21.28
CA GLU A 291 -3.88 -8.64 -20.92
C GLU A 291 -3.83 -8.87 -19.40
N TYR A 292 -3.26 -7.92 -18.65
CA TYR A 292 -2.99 -8.09 -17.22
C TYR A 292 -3.77 -7.12 -16.32
N LEU A 293 -3.75 -5.82 -16.58
CA LEU A 293 -4.31 -4.84 -15.62
C LEU A 293 -5.84 -4.73 -15.65
N VAL A 294 -6.48 -4.92 -16.81
CA VAL A 294 -7.95 -5.02 -16.90
C VAL A 294 -8.48 -6.18 -16.05
N PRO A 295 -8.06 -7.45 -16.28
CA PRO A 295 -8.55 -8.56 -15.46
C PRO A 295 -8.05 -8.48 -14.01
N PHE A 296 -6.90 -7.85 -13.75
CA PHE A 296 -6.44 -7.64 -12.38
C PHE A 296 -7.35 -6.66 -11.64
N GLY A 297 -7.85 -5.60 -12.28
CA GLY A 297 -8.85 -4.70 -11.69
C GLY A 297 -10.13 -5.43 -11.26
N GLU A 298 -10.63 -6.37 -12.06
CA GLU A 298 -11.76 -7.22 -11.71
C GLU A 298 -11.41 -8.16 -10.53
N CYS A 299 -10.24 -8.80 -10.57
CA CYS A 299 -9.75 -9.66 -9.49
C CYS A 299 -9.62 -8.89 -8.15
N LEU A 300 -9.08 -7.67 -8.16
CA LEU A 300 -8.90 -6.87 -6.95
C LEU A 300 -10.24 -6.44 -6.36
N THR A 301 -11.20 -6.06 -7.20
CA THR A 301 -12.52 -5.65 -6.72
C THR A 301 -13.34 -6.84 -6.23
N ASP A 302 -13.17 -8.03 -6.81
CA ASP A 302 -13.75 -9.26 -6.23
C ASP A 302 -13.14 -9.55 -4.85
N LEU A 303 -11.82 -9.43 -4.71
CA LEU A 303 -11.11 -9.61 -3.43
C LEU A 303 -11.59 -8.63 -2.35
N GLU A 304 -11.73 -7.35 -2.69
CA GLU A 304 -12.26 -6.31 -1.79
C GLU A 304 -13.67 -6.62 -1.30
N ARG A 305 -14.57 -7.06 -2.20
CA ARG A 305 -15.94 -7.44 -1.85
C ARG A 305 -16.00 -8.65 -0.95
N LYS A 306 -15.16 -9.65 -1.21
CA LYS A 306 -15.08 -10.83 -0.33
C LYS A 306 -14.60 -10.43 1.05
N GLY A 307 -13.56 -9.60 1.14
CA GLY A 307 -12.99 -9.20 2.43
C GLY A 307 -12.49 -10.40 3.24
N MET A 308 -12.01 -10.14 4.46
CA MET A 308 -11.50 -11.18 5.36
C MET A 308 -12.34 -11.20 6.63
N HIS A 309 -12.74 -12.38 7.09
CA HIS A 309 -13.50 -12.50 8.34
C HIS A 309 -12.61 -12.21 9.57
N VAL A 310 -13.19 -11.54 10.55
CA VAL A 310 -12.60 -11.22 11.85
C VAL A 310 -13.54 -11.63 12.99
N ASP A 311 -12.98 -12.31 13.99
CA ASP A 311 -13.67 -12.68 15.22
C ASP A 311 -13.83 -11.45 16.12
N LEU A 312 -14.99 -10.80 16.02
CA LEU A 312 -15.35 -9.61 16.80
C LEU A 312 -15.38 -9.88 18.32
N PRO A 313 -15.96 -11.00 18.83
CA PRO A 313 -15.86 -11.36 20.24
C PRO A 313 -14.41 -11.46 20.75
N TYR A 314 -13.52 -12.07 19.97
CA TYR A 314 -12.09 -12.14 20.30
C TYR A 314 -11.46 -10.75 20.33
N LEU A 315 -11.74 -9.89 19.35
CA LEU A 315 -11.23 -8.52 19.30
C LEU A 315 -11.70 -7.69 20.51
N ALA A 316 -12.96 -7.79 20.90
CA ALA A 316 -13.49 -7.08 22.07
C ALA A 316 -12.80 -7.53 23.38
N LYS A 317 -12.50 -8.82 23.51
CA LYS A 317 -11.71 -9.35 24.63
C LYS A 317 -10.28 -8.81 24.60
N VAL A 318 -9.64 -8.79 23.44
CA VAL A 318 -8.29 -8.27 23.23
C VAL A 318 -8.23 -6.77 23.53
N GLU A 319 -9.22 -6.00 23.11
CA GLU A 319 -9.34 -4.57 23.41
C GLU A 319 -9.36 -4.33 24.92
N ARG A 320 -10.24 -5.05 25.63
CA ARG A 320 -10.34 -4.94 27.09
C ARG A 320 -9.01 -5.24 27.77
N GLN A 321 -8.34 -6.34 27.38
CA GLN A 321 -7.03 -6.68 27.92
C GLN A 321 -5.99 -5.58 27.63
N ALA A 322 -6.00 -5.02 26.41
CA ALA A 322 -5.06 -4.00 26.02
C ALA A 322 -5.26 -2.69 26.78
N LEU A 323 -6.51 -2.31 27.04
CA LEU A 323 -6.86 -1.15 27.85
C LEU A 323 -6.48 -1.33 29.32
N ASP A 324 -6.75 -2.51 29.89
CA ASP A 324 -6.39 -2.85 31.28
C ASP A 324 -4.86 -2.84 31.48
N ASP A 325 -4.11 -3.45 30.57
CA ASP A 325 -2.63 -3.45 30.58
C ASP A 325 -2.06 -2.04 30.48
N ARG A 326 -2.61 -1.23 29.57
CA ARG A 326 -2.21 0.15 29.37
C ARG A 326 -2.48 0.97 30.63
N ALA A 327 -3.66 0.83 31.25
CA ALA A 327 -4.02 1.53 32.48
C ALA A 327 -3.11 1.13 33.64
N ALA A 328 -2.75 -0.14 33.76
CA ALA A 328 -1.81 -0.62 34.78
C ALA A 328 -0.41 -0.01 34.63
N LEU A 329 0.10 0.12 33.40
CA LEU A 329 1.36 0.81 33.15
C LEU A 329 1.26 2.32 33.40
N GLU A 330 0.15 2.92 32.99
CA GLU A 330 -0.11 4.34 33.20
C GLU A 330 -0.07 4.70 34.68
N GLU A 331 -0.72 3.90 35.54
CA GLU A 331 -0.71 4.08 36.98
C GLU A 331 0.70 3.97 37.58
N GLN A 332 1.49 2.99 37.15
CA GLN A 332 2.88 2.86 37.61
C GLN A 332 3.76 4.04 37.17
N VAL A 333 3.53 4.57 35.97
CA VAL A 333 4.23 5.78 35.50
C VAL A 333 3.77 6.99 36.34
N ARG A 334 2.46 7.13 36.61
CA ARG A 334 1.93 8.22 37.46
C ARG A 334 2.53 8.21 38.86
N GLN A 335 2.71 7.03 39.46
CA GLN A 335 3.37 6.86 40.76
C GLN A 335 4.86 7.27 40.74
N TRP A 336 5.55 7.07 39.62
CA TRP A 336 6.90 7.59 39.46
C TRP A 336 6.89 9.12 39.26
N VAL A 337 5.99 9.64 38.42
CA VAL A 337 5.87 11.07 38.15
C VAL A 337 5.45 11.87 39.40
N SER A 338 4.66 11.29 40.31
CA SER A 338 4.22 11.96 41.55
C SER A 338 5.36 12.34 42.49
N ARG A 339 6.56 11.77 42.29
CA ARG A 339 7.79 12.19 42.99
C ARG A 339 8.22 13.62 42.62
N TYR A 340 7.86 14.08 41.42
CA TYR A 340 8.32 15.34 40.84
C TYR A 340 7.18 16.32 40.53
N VAL A 341 5.97 15.82 40.29
CA VAL A 341 4.79 16.61 39.94
C VAL A 341 3.68 16.33 40.96
N PRO A 342 3.33 17.27 41.84
CA PRO A 342 2.30 17.06 42.87
C PRO A 342 0.93 16.61 42.32
N GLU A 343 0.55 17.13 41.15
CA GLU A 343 -0.70 16.76 40.45
C GLU A 343 -0.48 15.75 39.31
N ALA A 344 0.46 14.81 39.47
CA ALA A 344 0.84 13.82 38.46
C ALA A 344 -0.34 13.01 37.89
N HIS A 345 -1.37 12.74 38.70
CA HIS A 345 -2.59 12.05 38.26
C HIS A 345 -3.36 12.79 37.16
N ARG A 346 -3.08 14.08 36.94
CA ARG A 346 -3.68 14.93 35.90
C ARG A 346 -2.80 15.13 34.68
N MET A 347 -1.54 14.71 34.76
CA MET A 347 -0.62 14.79 33.62
C MET A 347 -1.16 13.92 32.48
N ASN A 348 -1.16 14.45 31.26
CA ASN A 348 -1.45 13.69 30.06
C ASN A 348 -0.16 13.05 29.56
N LEU A 349 0.05 11.78 29.90
CA LEU A 349 1.23 11.01 29.49
C LEU A 349 1.30 10.72 27.99
N ALA A 350 0.19 10.88 27.25
CA ALA A 350 0.20 10.83 25.78
C ALA A 350 0.70 12.15 25.16
N SER A 351 0.70 13.27 25.89
CA SER A 351 1.12 14.56 25.38
C SER A 351 2.64 14.63 25.20
N ALA A 352 3.08 14.80 23.95
CA ALA A 352 4.49 14.99 23.62
C ALA A 352 5.09 16.21 24.35
N SER A 353 4.34 17.31 24.47
CA SER A 353 4.83 18.54 25.11
C SER A 353 4.97 18.40 26.62
N GLN A 354 4.05 17.69 27.28
CA GLN A 354 4.17 17.42 28.72
C GLN A 354 5.32 16.44 29.01
N LYS A 355 5.49 15.39 28.20
CA LYS A 355 6.66 14.50 28.29
C LYS A 355 7.97 15.25 28.06
N GLN A 356 8.01 16.15 27.08
CA GLN A 356 9.18 16.98 26.82
C GLN A 356 9.54 17.86 28.01
N GLN A 357 8.52 18.50 28.60
CA GLN A 357 8.70 19.32 29.80
C GLN A 357 9.24 18.47 30.96
N LEU A 358 8.58 17.35 31.27
CA LEU A 358 8.97 16.49 32.38
C LEU A 358 10.39 15.96 32.22
N LEU A 359 10.74 15.41 31.06
CA LEU A 359 11.99 14.68 30.90
C LEU A 359 13.19 15.59 30.70
N PHE A 360 13.07 16.61 29.84
CA PHE A 360 14.24 17.30 29.30
C PHE A 360 14.42 18.72 29.83
N ALA A 361 13.41 19.34 30.43
CA ALA A 361 13.54 20.71 30.89
C ALA A 361 14.40 20.79 32.18
N PRO A 362 15.20 21.86 32.39
CA PRO A 362 15.41 22.97 31.48
C PRO A 362 16.23 22.59 30.24
N PHE A 363 15.86 23.14 29.08
CA PHE A 363 16.58 22.90 27.82
C PHE A 363 16.51 24.14 26.93
N SER A 364 17.62 24.50 26.26
CA SER A 364 17.68 25.60 25.31
C SER A 364 18.40 25.18 24.03
N ASN A 365 17.82 25.51 22.88
CA ASN A 365 18.44 25.39 21.57
C ASN A 365 18.37 26.74 20.84
N PRO A 366 19.42 27.57 20.95
CA PRO A 366 19.45 28.91 20.38
C PRO A 366 19.31 28.91 18.84
N HIS A 367 19.84 27.88 18.16
CA HIS A 367 19.79 27.80 16.69
C HIS A 367 18.37 27.61 16.13
N LYS A 368 17.43 27.14 16.95
CA LYS A 368 16.03 26.91 16.57
C LYS A 368 15.05 27.77 17.37
N ASN A 369 15.55 28.69 18.20
CA ASN A 369 14.76 29.53 19.10
C ASN A 369 13.80 28.70 19.99
N ILE A 370 14.32 27.62 20.57
CA ILE A 370 13.55 26.71 21.45
C ILE A 370 14.05 26.86 22.87
N GLU A 371 13.11 27.06 23.79
CA GLU A 371 13.36 27.12 25.23
C GLU A 371 12.29 26.32 25.97
N LEU A 372 12.74 25.39 26.81
CA LEU A 372 11.93 24.69 27.79
C LEU A 372 12.35 25.20 29.17
N PRO A 373 11.53 26.02 29.85
CA PRO A 373 11.84 26.54 31.18
C PRO A 373 11.83 25.39 32.20
N VAL A 374 12.50 25.56 33.34
CA VAL A 374 12.54 24.54 34.42
C VAL A 374 11.14 24.07 34.82
N GLU A 375 10.18 25.00 34.87
CA GLU A 375 8.78 24.73 35.18
C GLU A 375 7.88 25.42 34.16
N ARG A 376 6.80 24.73 33.77
CA ARG A 376 5.79 25.26 32.84
C ARG A 376 4.39 24.85 33.26
N LEU A 377 3.44 25.78 33.13
CA LEU A 377 2.01 25.52 33.33
C LEU A 377 1.37 24.88 32.10
N PHE A 378 0.54 23.86 32.32
CA PHE A 378 -0.28 23.22 31.29
C PHE A 378 -1.75 23.22 31.70
N ASP A 379 -2.63 23.56 30.77
CA ASP A 379 -4.07 23.44 30.97
C ASP A 379 -4.52 21.98 30.81
N VAL A 380 -5.18 21.47 31.84
CA VAL A 380 -5.78 20.14 31.91
C VAL A 380 -7.27 20.24 32.25
N ASP A 381 -8.02 19.19 31.96
CA ASP A 381 -9.46 19.18 32.23
C ASP A 381 -9.74 19.19 33.74
N ASN A 382 -10.70 20.02 34.16
CA ASN A 382 -11.10 20.18 35.55
C ASN A 382 -12.24 19.22 35.91
N ILE A 383 -11.97 17.92 35.85
CA ILE A 383 -12.96 16.86 36.06
C ILE A 383 -13.59 16.95 37.46
N GLU A 384 -12.80 17.34 38.46
CA GLU A 384 -13.21 17.48 39.86
C GLU A 384 -13.94 18.79 40.17
N GLN A 385 -14.12 19.66 39.17
CA GLN A 385 -14.83 20.93 39.31
C GLN A 385 -14.27 21.83 40.43
N VAL A 386 -12.94 21.88 40.56
CA VAL A 386 -12.26 22.72 41.56
C VAL A 386 -12.32 24.19 41.13
N VAL A 387 -12.64 25.08 42.08
CA VAL A 387 -12.62 26.53 41.86
C VAL A 387 -11.23 27.05 42.24
N GLU A 388 -10.40 27.41 41.25
CA GLU A 388 -9.03 27.92 41.45
C GLU A 388 -8.97 29.20 42.29
N ASN A 389 -10.08 29.94 42.41
CA ASN A 389 -10.14 31.20 43.14
C ASN A 389 -11.47 31.34 43.91
N PRO A 390 -11.60 30.72 45.09
CA PRO A 390 -12.85 30.66 45.85
C PRO A 390 -13.40 32.04 46.22
N GLU A 391 -12.51 33.01 46.43
CA GLU A 391 -12.84 34.38 46.84
C GLU A 391 -13.50 35.23 45.73
N LYS A 392 -13.45 34.79 44.47
CA LYS A 392 -14.02 35.51 43.31
C LYS A 392 -15.30 34.89 42.74
N GLN A 393 -15.98 34.01 43.48
CA GLN A 393 -17.27 33.36 43.11
C GLN A 393 -17.45 33.13 41.60
N SER A 394 -16.66 32.22 41.03
CA SER A 394 -16.91 31.75 39.67
C SER A 394 -17.10 30.25 39.65
N LYS A 395 -18.05 29.79 38.84
CA LYS A 395 -18.26 28.38 38.54
C LYS A 395 -16.92 27.75 38.12
N PRO A 396 -16.67 26.49 38.46
CA PRO A 396 -15.45 25.81 38.08
C PRO A 396 -15.25 25.87 36.57
N LYS A 397 -14.08 26.37 36.15
CA LYS A 397 -13.70 26.42 34.74
C LYS A 397 -13.59 24.99 34.22
N LYS A 398 -13.85 24.79 32.93
CA LYS A 398 -13.66 23.49 32.26
C LYS A 398 -12.22 22.99 32.30
N LYS A 399 -11.26 23.90 32.43
CA LYS A 399 -9.83 23.61 32.52
C LYS A 399 -9.21 24.30 33.72
N ARG A 400 -8.13 23.71 34.21
CA ARG A 400 -7.27 24.28 35.26
C ARG A 400 -5.80 24.04 34.91
N SER A 401 -4.91 24.81 35.50
CA SER A 401 -3.49 24.68 35.21
C SER A 401 -2.78 23.74 36.21
N ILE A 402 -1.86 22.92 35.71
CA ILE A 402 -0.90 22.16 36.52
C ILE A 402 0.52 22.61 36.18
N ALA A 403 1.40 22.68 37.18
CA ALA A 403 2.82 22.94 36.98
C ALA A 403 3.57 21.63 36.75
N ILE A 404 4.35 21.55 35.67
CA ILE A 404 5.24 20.42 35.40
C ILE A 404 6.68 20.93 35.47
N ARG A 405 7.42 20.42 36.46
CA ARG A 405 8.86 20.65 36.62
C ARG A 405 9.65 19.60 35.85
N GLY A 406 10.69 20.02 35.14
CA GLY A 406 11.54 19.14 34.37
C GLY A 406 12.67 18.50 35.18
N LEU A 407 13.09 17.32 34.74
CA LEU A 407 14.15 16.49 35.32
C LEU A 407 15.54 16.81 34.76
N GLY A 408 15.63 17.46 33.60
CA GLY A 408 16.89 17.85 32.97
C GLY A 408 17.66 16.72 32.30
N ILE A 409 17.01 15.57 32.01
CA ILE A 409 17.67 14.43 31.36
C ILE A 409 18.21 14.87 29.99
N PRO A 410 19.46 14.56 29.61
CA PRO A 410 19.98 14.94 28.30
C PRO A 410 19.24 14.25 27.15
N PRO A 411 18.78 14.97 26.11
CA PRO A 411 18.10 14.37 24.97
C PRO A 411 19.06 13.56 24.09
N VAL A 412 18.61 12.38 23.67
CA VAL A 412 19.33 11.50 22.73
C VAL A 412 19.00 11.81 21.27
N GLN A 413 17.83 12.38 21.02
CA GLN A 413 17.29 12.63 19.68
C GLN A 413 16.49 13.93 19.68
N PHE A 414 16.33 14.53 18.50
CA PHE A 414 15.58 15.78 18.30
C PHE A 414 14.52 15.61 17.21
N THR A 415 13.40 16.31 17.35
CA THR A 415 12.38 16.41 16.30
C THR A 415 12.90 17.25 15.13
N ALA A 416 12.23 17.16 13.97
CA ALA A 416 12.57 18.02 12.82
C ALA A 416 12.47 19.53 13.14
N SER A 417 11.60 19.90 14.08
CA SER A 417 11.47 21.27 14.57
C SER A 417 12.60 21.68 15.52
N GLY A 418 13.38 20.73 16.04
CA GLY A 418 14.52 20.97 16.94
C GLY A 418 14.23 20.76 18.43
N ASN A 419 13.02 20.34 18.80
CA ASN A 419 12.67 20.02 20.19
C ASN A 419 13.30 18.68 20.59
N PRO A 420 13.64 18.47 21.88
CA PRO A 420 13.93 17.14 22.40
C PRO A 420 12.87 16.11 22.00
N ALA A 421 13.28 14.96 21.46
CA ALA A 421 12.33 13.94 21.03
C ALA A 421 11.87 13.08 22.21
N ALA A 422 10.57 13.03 22.46
CA ALA A 422 9.91 12.12 23.42
C ALA A 422 9.19 10.96 22.70
N THR A 423 9.80 10.46 21.62
CA THR A 423 9.29 9.35 20.80
C THR A 423 9.61 8.01 21.45
N ALA A 424 8.91 6.93 21.06
CA ALA A 424 9.17 5.59 21.59
C ALA A 424 10.65 5.17 21.44
N ASP A 425 11.28 5.48 20.30
CA ASP A 425 12.70 5.16 20.07
C ASP A 425 13.65 5.94 20.99
N ALA A 426 13.39 7.23 21.19
CA ALA A 426 14.19 8.06 22.11
C ALA A 426 14.03 7.59 23.56
N LEU A 427 12.80 7.28 23.98
CA LEU A 427 12.51 6.73 25.30
C LEU A 427 13.17 5.36 25.50
N LYS A 428 13.19 4.51 24.47
CA LYS A 428 13.84 3.20 24.50
C LYS A 428 15.35 3.31 24.69
N GLU A 429 16.00 4.25 23.99
CA GLU A 429 17.44 4.51 24.15
C GLU A 429 17.78 5.05 25.55
N LEU A 430 16.94 5.94 26.08
CA LEU A 430 17.09 6.47 27.44
C LEU A 430 16.86 5.39 28.52
N ALA A 431 15.87 4.51 28.32
CA ALA A 431 15.53 3.46 29.27
C ALA A 431 16.54 2.30 29.28
N GLY A 432 17.08 1.94 28.11
CA GLY A 432 17.79 0.68 27.93
C GLY A 432 16.85 -0.53 28.00
N ASN A 433 17.35 -1.63 28.56
CA ASN A 433 16.59 -2.84 28.90
C ASN A 433 16.59 -3.10 30.41
N PRO A 434 15.82 -2.33 31.21
CA PRO A 434 15.80 -2.44 32.66
C PRO A 434 15.22 -3.76 33.18
N LEU A 435 14.58 -4.57 32.33
CA LEU A 435 14.02 -5.88 32.68
C LEU A 435 14.95 -7.05 32.31
N ALA A 436 16.13 -6.77 31.76
CA ALA A 436 17.13 -7.80 31.48
C ALA A 436 17.65 -8.45 32.78
N THR A 437 18.28 -9.61 32.66
CA THR A 437 18.97 -10.28 33.77
C THR A 437 20.44 -10.48 33.41
N PRO A 438 21.37 -9.69 33.97
CA PRO A 438 21.16 -8.53 34.86
C PRO A 438 20.53 -7.32 34.13
N PRO A 439 19.91 -6.36 34.85
CA PRO A 439 19.33 -5.15 34.23
C PRO A 439 20.36 -4.37 33.43
N GLN A 440 19.96 -3.88 32.25
CA GLN A 440 20.79 -3.06 31.39
C GLN A 440 20.15 -1.68 31.28
N TYR A 441 20.58 -0.73 32.09
CA TYR A 441 20.01 0.61 32.07
C TYR A 441 20.57 1.47 30.93
N GLY A 442 19.76 2.39 30.42
CA GLY A 442 20.14 3.36 29.41
C GLY A 442 20.65 4.68 30.01
N ARG A 443 20.82 5.70 29.16
CA ARG A 443 21.41 6.99 29.56
C ARG A 443 20.63 7.76 30.63
N ALA A 444 19.34 7.45 30.84
CA ALA A 444 18.59 8.08 31.91
C ALA A 444 19.09 7.67 33.30
N PHE A 445 19.75 6.51 33.43
CA PHE A 445 20.29 6.04 34.70
C PHE A 445 21.43 6.94 35.19
N ASP A 446 22.37 7.24 34.30
CA ASP A 446 23.57 8.04 34.61
C ASP A 446 23.25 9.51 34.98
N HIS A 447 22.02 9.94 34.73
CA HIS A 447 21.55 11.30 35.05
C HIS A 447 21.27 11.50 36.54
N PHE A 448 20.85 10.44 37.24
CA PHE A 448 20.49 10.53 38.65
C PHE A 448 21.68 10.14 39.53
N GLU A 449 21.92 10.92 40.59
CA GLU A 449 22.98 10.61 41.57
C GLU A 449 22.66 9.35 42.37
N ASP A 450 21.38 9.13 42.68
CA ASP A 450 20.88 7.92 43.35
C ASP A 450 20.64 6.80 42.32
N PRO A 451 21.36 5.66 42.42
CA PRO A 451 21.15 4.51 41.55
C PRO A 451 19.73 3.94 41.59
N GLU A 452 19.02 4.03 42.72
CA GLU A 452 17.62 3.57 42.81
C GLU A 452 16.69 4.49 42.00
N GLU A 453 16.95 5.80 42.03
CA GLU A 453 16.22 6.79 41.26
C GLU A 453 16.48 6.63 39.75
N GLY A 454 17.74 6.43 39.37
CA GLY A 454 18.14 6.12 37.99
C GLY A 454 17.48 4.84 37.47
N ALA A 455 17.46 3.78 38.28
CA ALA A 455 16.78 2.53 37.94
C ALA A 455 15.26 2.73 37.78
N ALA A 456 14.63 3.47 38.70
CA ALA A 456 13.21 3.79 38.64
C ALA A 456 12.86 4.63 37.40
N ALA A 457 13.70 5.59 37.03
CA ALA A 457 13.53 6.39 35.82
C ALA A 457 13.60 5.52 34.56
N CYS A 458 14.61 4.65 34.42
CA CYS A 458 14.69 3.74 33.29
C CYS A 458 13.47 2.80 33.20
N GLN A 459 12.97 2.29 34.33
CA GLN A 459 11.76 1.48 34.36
C GLN A 459 10.52 2.27 33.94
N ALA A 460 10.36 3.51 34.40
CA ALA A 460 9.24 4.36 34.03
C ALA A 460 9.27 4.73 32.54
N LEU A 461 10.43 5.08 32.00
CA LEU A 461 10.62 5.36 30.56
C LEU A 461 10.31 4.13 29.71
N LYS A 462 10.67 2.93 30.18
CA LYS A 462 10.27 1.68 29.53
C LYS A 462 8.76 1.56 29.43
N LYS A 463 8.05 1.75 30.55
CA LYS A 463 6.59 1.66 30.60
C LYS A 463 5.94 2.71 29.70
N MET A 464 6.49 3.93 29.61
CA MET A 464 6.00 4.97 28.70
C MET A 464 6.09 4.58 27.22
N TYR A 465 7.20 3.96 26.77
CA TYR A 465 7.28 3.52 25.37
C TYR A 465 6.49 2.24 25.11
N ASP A 466 6.35 1.35 26.11
CA ASP A 466 5.46 0.18 26.02
C ASP A 466 4.00 0.63 25.85
N MET A 467 3.53 1.63 26.62
CA MET A 467 2.21 2.24 26.45
C MET A 467 2.01 2.80 25.04
N SER A 468 3.03 3.46 24.48
CA SER A 468 2.97 3.99 23.10
C SER A 468 2.80 2.86 22.07
N SER A 469 3.42 1.70 22.32
CA SER A 469 3.22 0.50 21.50
C SER A 469 1.80 -0.07 21.66
N MET A 470 1.23 -0.07 22.86
CA MET A 470 -0.15 -0.52 23.11
C MET A 470 -1.18 0.39 22.45
N ASP A 471 -0.99 1.71 22.55
CA ASP A 471 -1.82 2.71 21.86
C ASP A 471 -1.81 2.49 20.35
N THR A 472 -0.66 2.09 19.79
CA THR A 472 -0.54 1.71 18.38
C THR A 472 -1.36 0.45 18.08
N MET A 473 -1.31 -0.58 18.93
CA MET A 473 -2.11 -1.80 18.77
C MET A 473 -3.62 -1.52 18.81
N ILE A 474 -4.06 -0.71 19.78
CA ILE A 474 -5.46 -0.35 19.99
C ILE A 474 -5.98 0.48 18.81
N ASN A 475 -5.34 1.62 18.53
CA ASN A 475 -5.89 2.62 17.60
C ASN A 475 -5.70 2.26 16.13
N ASN A 476 -4.65 1.52 15.78
CA ASN A 476 -4.36 1.24 14.37
C ASN A 476 -4.84 -0.15 13.92
N PHE A 477 -5.16 -1.05 14.85
CA PHE A 477 -5.51 -2.43 14.52
C PHE A 477 -6.79 -2.89 15.21
N ILE A 478 -6.84 -2.91 16.55
CA ILE A 478 -7.97 -3.50 17.28
C ILE A 478 -9.28 -2.72 17.01
N LEU A 479 -9.28 -1.40 17.22
CA LEU A 479 -10.48 -0.58 17.00
C LEU A 479 -10.90 -0.56 15.52
N PRO A 480 -10.00 -0.28 14.54
CA PRO A 480 -10.41 -0.24 13.14
C PRO A 480 -10.96 -1.56 12.60
N LEU A 481 -10.47 -2.72 13.08
CA LEU A 481 -11.00 -4.02 12.65
C LEU A 481 -12.42 -4.25 13.18
N GLN A 482 -12.76 -3.72 14.36
CA GLN A 482 -14.11 -3.80 14.91
C GLN A 482 -15.06 -2.78 14.26
N GLU A 483 -14.61 -1.54 14.08
CA GLU A 483 -15.43 -0.45 13.54
C GLU A 483 -15.74 -0.59 12.05
N LEU A 484 -14.86 -1.24 11.29
CA LEU A 484 -14.97 -1.39 9.83
C LEU A 484 -15.43 -2.78 9.39
N ALA A 485 -15.71 -3.69 10.33
CA ALA A 485 -16.32 -4.98 9.99
C ALA A 485 -17.78 -4.77 9.58
N ASP A 486 -18.22 -5.53 8.58
CA ASP A 486 -19.62 -5.59 8.17
C ASP A 486 -20.46 -6.45 9.14
N ALA A 487 -21.74 -6.64 8.80
CA ALA A 487 -22.67 -7.44 9.60
C ALA A 487 -22.29 -8.93 9.70
N ASP A 488 -21.50 -9.44 8.76
CA ASP A 488 -21.00 -10.81 8.72
C ASP A 488 -19.60 -10.94 9.35
N GLY A 489 -19.12 -9.88 10.01
CA GLY A 489 -17.80 -9.85 10.64
C GLY A 489 -16.67 -9.78 9.64
N ARG A 490 -16.87 -9.23 8.43
CA ARG A 490 -15.84 -9.17 7.37
C ARG A 490 -15.30 -7.75 7.22
N VAL A 491 -13.98 -7.63 7.09
CA VAL A 491 -13.30 -6.37 6.82
C VAL A 491 -12.91 -6.26 5.35
N HIS A 492 -13.23 -5.12 4.74
CA HIS A 492 -13.08 -4.87 3.30
C HIS A 492 -12.00 -3.81 3.03
N GLY A 493 -10.72 -4.21 3.09
CA GLY A 493 -9.60 -3.30 2.86
C GLY A 493 -9.55 -2.82 1.41
N ALA A 494 -9.60 -1.50 1.18
CA ALA A 494 -9.52 -0.91 -0.15
C ALA A 494 -8.08 -0.98 -0.69
N LEU A 495 -7.88 -1.76 -1.75
CA LEU A 495 -6.63 -2.01 -2.44
C LEU A 495 -6.33 -0.90 -3.44
N ASN A 496 -5.04 -0.58 -3.60
CA ASN A 496 -4.61 0.45 -4.52
C ASN A 496 -3.30 0.07 -5.20
N LEU A 497 -3.25 0.31 -6.51
CA LEU A 497 -2.06 0.18 -7.35
C LEU A 497 -1.14 1.41 -7.26
N ASN A 498 -1.15 2.10 -6.11
CA ASN A 498 -0.63 3.46 -6.03
C ASN A 498 0.89 3.57 -5.85
N THR A 499 1.57 2.46 -5.59
CA THR A 499 2.99 2.44 -5.27
C THR A 499 3.84 2.50 -6.54
N ASP A 500 5.00 3.16 -6.47
CA ASP A 500 5.93 3.30 -7.60
C ASP A 500 6.45 1.95 -8.14
N THR A 501 6.48 0.91 -7.30
CA THR A 501 6.95 -0.43 -7.67
C THR A 501 5.81 -1.32 -8.18
N GLY A 502 4.55 -0.90 -8.02
CA GLY A 502 3.36 -1.67 -8.38
C GLY A 502 2.91 -2.68 -7.32
N ARG A 503 3.54 -2.73 -6.14
CA ARG A 503 2.99 -3.46 -4.99
C ARG A 503 1.62 -2.90 -4.60
N LEU A 504 0.72 -3.76 -4.15
CA LEU A 504 -0.56 -3.32 -3.61
C LEU A 504 -0.35 -2.58 -2.29
N SER A 505 -1.22 -1.59 -2.05
CA SER A 505 -1.37 -0.94 -0.75
C SER A 505 -2.82 -1.05 -0.32
N SER A 506 -3.07 -1.15 0.98
CA SER A 506 -4.41 -1.31 1.53
C SER A 506 -4.73 -0.17 2.49
N ARG A 507 -6.01 0.23 2.56
CA ARG A 507 -6.52 1.22 3.51
C ARG A 507 -7.94 0.87 3.94
N LYS A 508 -8.30 1.29 5.16
CA LYS A 508 -9.64 1.15 5.73
C LYS A 508 -10.18 -0.29 5.78
N PRO A 509 -9.58 -1.19 6.57
CA PRO A 509 -8.35 -1.02 7.35
C PRO A 509 -7.10 -1.28 6.48
N ASN A 510 -5.91 -0.91 6.98
CA ASN A 510 -4.67 -1.23 6.28
C ASN A 510 -4.24 -2.68 6.58
N LEU A 511 -4.67 -3.61 5.73
CA LEU A 511 -4.34 -5.04 5.87
C LEU A 511 -2.88 -5.36 5.51
N GLN A 512 -2.17 -4.46 4.81
CA GLN A 512 -0.78 -4.67 4.41
C GLN A 512 0.22 -4.43 5.56
N ASN A 513 -0.16 -3.69 6.60
CA ASN A 513 0.77 -3.25 7.66
C ASN A 513 0.48 -3.85 9.04
N GLN A 514 0.05 -5.11 9.09
CA GLN A 514 -0.25 -5.81 10.35
C GLN A 514 1.03 -6.00 11.20
N PRO A 515 0.95 -5.89 12.54
CA PRO A 515 2.12 -5.89 13.41
C PRO A 515 2.92 -7.18 13.24
N ALA A 516 4.24 -7.13 13.09
CA ALA A 516 5.06 -8.35 12.98
C ALA A 516 4.84 -9.30 14.17
N MET A 517 4.97 -10.62 13.97
CA MET A 517 4.63 -11.63 15.00
C MET A 517 5.35 -11.40 16.34
N ASP A 518 6.60 -10.97 16.31
CA ASP A 518 7.42 -10.64 17.49
C ASP A 518 6.99 -9.35 18.21
N LYS A 519 6.22 -8.50 17.51
CA LYS A 519 5.71 -7.21 17.99
C LYS A 519 4.20 -7.24 18.27
N ASP A 520 3.53 -8.31 17.87
CA ASP A 520 2.08 -8.47 18.03
C ASP A 520 1.76 -8.91 19.47
N ARG A 521 1.77 -7.93 20.38
CA ARG A 521 1.58 -8.13 21.82
C ARG A 521 0.27 -8.84 22.17
N TYR A 522 -0.77 -8.66 21.36
CA TYR A 522 -2.10 -9.17 21.61
C TYR A 522 -2.58 -10.21 20.60
N LYS A 523 -1.67 -10.72 19.76
CA LYS A 523 -1.99 -11.71 18.72
C LYS A 523 -3.19 -11.28 17.87
N ILE A 524 -3.16 -10.05 17.37
CA ILE A 524 -4.22 -9.47 16.53
C ILE A 524 -4.47 -10.36 15.30
N ARG A 525 -3.43 -11.01 14.75
CA ARG A 525 -3.62 -11.94 13.62
C ARG A 525 -4.57 -13.10 13.92
N ASP A 526 -4.74 -13.48 15.18
CA ASP A 526 -5.59 -14.61 15.57
C ASP A 526 -7.08 -14.24 15.47
N ALA A 527 -7.40 -12.94 15.42
CA ALA A 527 -8.73 -12.45 15.11
C ALA A 527 -9.16 -12.81 13.68
N PHE A 528 -8.22 -12.94 12.74
CA PHE A 528 -8.56 -13.26 11.36
C PHE A 528 -8.77 -14.77 11.21
N THR A 529 -10.03 -15.18 11.23
CA THR A 529 -10.44 -16.59 11.29
C THR A 529 -11.25 -16.99 10.06
N ALA A 530 -11.23 -18.28 9.71
CA ALA A 530 -12.23 -18.83 8.81
C ALA A 530 -13.58 -18.98 9.55
N PRO A 531 -14.72 -18.70 8.90
CA PRO A 531 -16.04 -19.03 9.42
C PRO A 531 -16.23 -20.53 9.67
N GLU A 532 -17.30 -20.89 10.41
CA GLU A 532 -17.64 -22.28 10.69
C GLU A 532 -17.75 -23.14 9.41
N GLY A 533 -17.20 -24.36 9.46
CA GLY A 533 -17.16 -25.28 8.32
C GLY A 533 -16.09 -24.97 7.25
N LYS A 534 -15.37 -23.85 7.39
CA LYS A 534 -14.32 -23.43 6.48
C LYS A 534 -12.94 -23.41 7.13
N LEU A 535 -11.90 -23.34 6.30
CA LEU A 535 -10.51 -23.15 6.69
C LEU A 535 -9.86 -22.06 5.83
N LEU A 536 -8.72 -21.55 6.31
CA LEU A 536 -7.84 -20.69 5.52
C LEU A 536 -6.73 -21.53 4.90
N VAL A 537 -6.39 -21.22 3.65
CA VAL A 537 -5.08 -21.57 3.06
C VAL A 537 -4.28 -20.28 2.97
N VAL A 538 -3.17 -20.24 3.68
CA VAL A 538 -2.26 -19.11 3.73
C VAL A 538 -0.97 -19.53 3.05
N ALA A 539 -0.66 -18.92 1.91
CA ALA A 539 0.49 -19.29 1.08
C ALA A 539 1.39 -18.09 0.81
N ASP A 540 2.68 -18.21 1.13
CA ASP A 540 3.67 -17.13 1.05
C ASP A 540 4.86 -17.57 0.20
N TYR A 541 5.37 -16.68 -0.66
CA TYR A 541 6.59 -16.98 -1.41
C TYR A 541 7.82 -16.90 -0.52
N SER A 542 8.56 -18.01 -0.42
CA SER A 542 9.76 -18.07 0.41
C SER A 542 10.89 -17.27 -0.24
N GLN A 543 11.18 -16.08 0.31
CA GLN A 543 12.30 -15.21 -0.11
C GLN A 543 12.21 -14.74 -1.57
N LEU A 544 10.99 -14.37 -2.02
CA LEU A 544 10.69 -14.01 -3.41
C LEU A 544 11.69 -13.01 -4.02
N GLU A 545 11.97 -11.90 -3.33
CA GLU A 545 12.88 -10.86 -3.84
C GLU A 545 14.31 -11.39 -4.09
N LEU A 546 14.82 -12.32 -3.27
CA LEU A 546 16.15 -12.89 -3.46
C LEU A 546 16.20 -13.88 -4.63
N ARG A 547 15.14 -14.66 -4.83
CA ARG A 547 14.98 -15.54 -5.99
C ARG A 547 14.91 -14.72 -7.28
N LEU A 548 14.17 -13.63 -7.24
CA LEU A 548 14.09 -12.69 -8.37
C LEU A 548 15.43 -11.99 -8.63
N LEU A 549 16.17 -11.61 -7.58
CA LEU A 549 17.53 -11.09 -7.75
C LEU A 549 18.42 -12.12 -8.45
N ALA A 550 18.43 -13.37 -7.99
CA ALA A 550 19.20 -14.45 -8.62
C ALA A 550 18.86 -14.63 -10.10
N HIS A 551 17.56 -14.61 -10.44
CA HIS A 551 17.10 -14.73 -11.81
C HIS A 551 17.44 -13.49 -12.66
N VAL A 552 17.18 -12.28 -12.17
CA VAL A 552 17.41 -11.04 -12.94
C VAL A 552 18.90 -10.81 -13.22
N THR A 553 19.77 -11.13 -12.27
CA THR A 553 21.21 -10.96 -12.42
C THR A 553 21.90 -12.18 -13.05
N GLN A 554 21.19 -13.31 -13.18
CA GLN A 554 21.77 -14.62 -13.54
C GLN A 554 23.01 -14.96 -12.66
N CYS A 555 22.93 -14.64 -11.37
CA CYS A 555 24.06 -14.86 -10.45
C CYS A 555 24.19 -16.34 -10.13
N GLN A 556 25.26 -16.98 -10.62
CA GLN A 556 25.42 -18.43 -10.54
C GLN A 556 25.49 -18.92 -9.09
N GLY A 557 26.25 -18.23 -8.22
CA GLY A 557 26.34 -18.58 -6.79
C GLY A 557 25.00 -18.51 -6.06
N MET A 558 24.12 -17.56 -6.42
CA MET A 558 22.77 -17.48 -5.85
C MET A 558 21.85 -18.58 -6.41
N ILE A 559 21.90 -18.83 -7.71
CA ILE A 559 21.10 -19.88 -8.37
C ILE A 559 21.45 -21.25 -7.78
N ASP A 560 22.73 -21.55 -7.63
CA ASP A 560 23.20 -22.82 -7.07
C ASP A 560 22.85 -22.95 -5.59
N ALA A 561 22.95 -21.86 -4.82
CA ALA A 561 22.50 -21.86 -3.43
C ALA A 561 21.00 -22.16 -3.29
N PHE A 562 20.14 -21.63 -4.17
CA PHE A 562 18.71 -21.96 -4.17
C PHE A 562 18.43 -23.38 -4.65
N LYS A 563 19.15 -23.88 -5.66
CA LYS A 563 19.02 -25.27 -6.14
C LYS A 563 19.44 -26.29 -5.08
N ALA A 564 20.47 -25.96 -4.29
CA ALA A 564 20.95 -26.80 -3.21
C ALA A 564 19.98 -26.88 -2.01
N GLY A 565 19.07 -25.90 -1.87
CA GLY A 565 18.08 -25.86 -0.80
C GLY A 565 18.58 -25.32 0.54
N GLY A 566 17.68 -25.32 1.52
CA GLY A 566 17.93 -24.93 2.92
C GLY A 566 18.26 -23.45 3.15
N ASP A 567 19.06 -23.18 4.19
CA ASP A 567 19.23 -21.81 4.69
C ASP A 567 20.17 -20.98 3.80
N PHE A 568 19.55 -20.24 2.89
CA PHE A 568 20.21 -19.35 1.93
C PHE A 568 21.21 -18.37 2.59
N HIS A 569 20.90 -17.86 3.79
CA HIS A 569 21.78 -16.94 4.51
C HIS A 569 23.05 -17.63 5.03
N SER A 570 22.94 -18.88 5.50
CA SER A 570 24.12 -19.66 5.91
C SER A 570 25.01 -19.99 4.71
N ARG A 571 24.43 -20.35 3.57
CA ARG A 571 25.19 -20.54 2.31
C ARG A 571 25.88 -19.25 1.87
N THR A 572 25.19 -18.12 2.00
CA THR A 572 25.78 -16.80 1.73
C THR A 572 26.97 -16.54 2.66
N ALA A 573 26.85 -16.82 3.96
CA ALA A 573 27.96 -16.66 4.91
C ALA A 573 29.14 -17.58 4.55
N MET A 574 28.88 -18.84 4.17
CA MET A 574 29.91 -19.78 3.74
C MET A 574 30.72 -19.26 2.54
N GLY A 575 30.06 -18.64 1.54
CA GLY A 575 30.74 -18.01 0.40
C GLY A 575 31.50 -16.72 0.75
N MET A 576 31.08 -16.02 1.81
CA MET A 576 31.72 -14.78 2.25
C MET A 576 32.95 -14.98 3.14
N TYR A 577 32.99 -16.06 3.94
CA TYR A 577 33.97 -16.24 5.02
C TYR A 577 34.70 -17.58 4.87
N GLU A 578 35.98 -17.54 4.50
CA GLU A 578 36.79 -18.75 4.26
C GLU A 578 36.86 -19.69 5.48
N TYR A 579 36.92 -19.14 6.70
CA TYR A 579 36.93 -19.94 7.93
C TYR A 579 35.58 -20.64 8.19
N VAL A 580 34.48 -20.09 7.72
CA VAL A 580 33.15 -20.72 7.81
C VAL A 580 33.08 -21.89 6.81
N LEU A 581 33.57 -21.70 5.59
CA LEU A 581 33.69 -22.76 4.59
C LEU A 581 34.52 -23.93 5.13
N LYS A 582 35.72 -23.65 5.67
CA LYS A 582 36.60 -24.68 6.25
C LYS A 582 35.95 -25.46 7.38
N ALA A 583 35.16 -24.82 8.25
CA ALA A 583 34.44 -25.49 9.33
C ALA A 583 33.33 -26.42 8.79
N VAL A 584 32.65 -26.04 7.71
CA VAL A 584 31.67 -26.91 7.04
C VAL A 584 32.37 -28.09 6.37
N GLU A 585 33.46 -27.86 5.64
CA GLU A 585 34.23 -28.89 4.94
C GLU A 585 34.88 -29.91 5.89
N ALA A 586 35.33 -29.45 7.07
CA ALA A 586 35.86 -30.30 8.13
C ALA A 586 34.78 -31.14 8.84
N GLY A 587 33.49 -30.83 8.63
CA GLY A 587 32.38 -31.46 9.33
C GLY A 587 32.19 -30.97 10.77
N ASP A 588 32.83 -29.86 11.16
CA ASP A 588 32.70 -29.25 12.49
C ASP A 588 31.33 -28.56 12.68
N VAL A 589 30.71 -28.13 11.57
CA VAL A 589 29.37 -27.54 11.54
C VAL A 589 28.56 -28.06 10.36
N LEU A 590 27.23 -28.11 10.53
CA LEU A 590 26.30 -28.53 9.48
C LEU A 590 25.55 -27.33 8.91
N LEU A 591 25.33 -27.30 7.59
CA LEU A 591 24.46 -26.30 6.96
C LEU A 591 22.99 -26.50 7.33
N GLU A 592 22.58 -27.76 7.38
CA GLU A 592 21.19 -28.18 7.56
C GLU A 592 21.13 -29.46 8.39
N TRP A 593 20.02 -29.65 9.10
CA TRP A 593 19.75 -30.86 9.86
C TRP A 593 18.26 -31.15 9.85
N ASP A 594 17.93 -32.41 9.59
CA ASP A 594 16.57 -32.93 9.69
C ASP A 594 16.23 -33.17 11.18
N SER A 595 15.43 -32.27 11.76
CA SER A 595 15.05 -32.33 13.17
C SER A 595 14.24 -33.58 13.53
N THR A 596 13.65 -34.28 12.55
CA THR A 596 12.97 -35.56 12.80
C THR A 596 13.95 -36.66 13.23
N LYS A 597 15.25 -36.48 12.93
CA LYS A 597 16.35 -37.37 13.33
C LYS A 597 16.93 -37.05 14.71
N GLY A 598 16.31 -36.14 15.46
CA GLY A 598 16.76 -35.74 16.80
C GLY A 598 17.67 -34.51 16.78
N LYS A 599 18.57 -34.40 17.77
CA LYS A 599 19.52 -33.28 17.86
C LYS A 599 20.67 -33.46 16.85
N PRO A 600 21.17 -32.37 16.24
CA PRO A 600 22.28 -32.47 15.31
C PRO A 600 23.56 -32.95 16.01
N PRO A 601 24.40 -33.77 15.34
CA PRO A 601 25.61 -34.34 15.93
C PRO A 601 26.72 -33.30 16.15
N VAL A 602 26.67 -32.21 15.38
CA VAL A 602 27.52 -31.02 15.52
C VAL A 602 26.66 -29.76 15.34
N PRO A 603 27.09 -28.57 15.80
CA PRO A 603 26.30 -27.35 15.69
C PRO A 603 25.92 -27.02 14.25
N LEU A 604 24.77 -26.37 14.05
CA LEU A 604 24.43 -25.81 12.74
C LEU A 604 25.23 -24.52 12.51
N LEU A 605 25.53 -24.21 11.25
CA LEU A 605 26.22 -22.97 10.87
C LEU A 605 25.50 -21.75 11.43
N LYS A 606 24.17 -21.74 11.41
CA LYS A 606 23.34 -20.64 11.92
C LYS A 606 23.52 -20.40 13.42
N ASP A 607 23.98 -21.41 14.17
CA ASP A 607 24.18 -21.36 15.61
C ASP A 607 25.65 -21.04 15.94
N ALA A 608 26.60 -21.72 15.28
CA ALA A 608 28.04 -21.52 15.50
C ALA A 608 28.58 -20.20 14.91
N PHE A 609 28.03 -19.77 13.78
CA PHE A 609 28.43 -18.56 13.03
C PHE A 609 27.26 -17.59 12.88
N ALA A 610 26.52 -17.39 13.98
CA ALA A 610 25.31 -16.58 14.01
C ALA A 610 25.54 -15.13 13.55
N ASN A 611 26.70 -14.53 13.87
CA ASN A 611 27.04 -13.16 13.47
C ASN A 611 27.33 -13.05 11.97
N GLU A 612 28.09 -13.97 11.40
CA GLU A 612 28.38 -14.07 9.97
C GLU A 612 27.08 -14.27 9.17
N ARG A 613 26.24 -15.21 9.63
CA ARG A 613 24.91 -15.41 9.05
C ARG A 613 24.04 -14.15 9.16
N LYS A 614 24.11 -13.43 10.28
CA LYS A 614 23.37 -12.16 10.45
C LYS A 614 23.86 -11.09 9.46
N HIS A 615 25.18 -10.95 9.26
CA HIS A 615 25.74 -10.04 8.25
C HIS A 615 25.28 -10.42 6.84
N ALA A 616 25.39 -11.71 6.49
CA ALA A 616 24.91 -12.24 5.22
C ALA A 616 23.41 -11.96 5.00
N LYS A 617 22.58 -12.19 6.02
CA LYS A 617 21.14 -11.89 5.99
C LYS A 617 20.87 -10.41 5.72
N ILE A 618 21.51 -9.52 6.47
CA ILE A 618 21.34 -8.07 6.31
C ILE A 618 21.78 -7.65 4.90
N LEU A 619 22.89 -8.16 4.38
CA LEU A 619 23.35 -7.85 3.02
C LEU A 619 22.36 -8.32 1.95
N ASN A 620 21.90 -9.57 2.03
CA ASN A 620 20.91 -10.11 1.10
C ASN A 620 19.67 -9.19 1.01
N PHE A 621 19.16 -8.72 2.15
CA PHE A 621 18.00 -7.82 2.18
C PHE A 621 18.31 -6.35 1.93
N SER A 622 19.56 -5.90 1.91
CA SER A 622 19.89 -4.47 1.78
C SER A 622 20.57 -4.10 0.47
N ILE A 623 21.17 -5.07 -0.23
CA ILE A 623 21.87 -4.83 -1.50
C ILE A 623 20.89 -4.59 -2.64
N ALA A 624 19.73 -5.27 -2.67
CA ALA A 624 18.62 -4.92 -3.57
C ALA A 624 18.12 -3.47 -3.37
N TYR A 625 18.49 -2.81 -2.27
CA TYR A 625 18.10 -1.45 -1.92
C TYR A 625 19.24 -0.43 -2.07
N GLY A 626 20.41 -0.85 -2.57
CA GLY A 626 21.56 0.02 -2.78
C GLY A 626 22.09 0.65 -1.49
N LYS A 627 22.07 -0.08 -0.36
CA LYS A 627 22.53 0.44 0.93
C LYS A 627 24.05 0.66 0.91
N THR A 628 24.49 1.82 1.38
CA THR A 628 25.92 2.20 1.39
C THR A 628 26.65 1.63 2.61
N PRO A 629 28.00 1.55 2.58
CA PRO A 629 28.80 1.15 3.74
C PRO A 629 28.51 1.98 5.01
N PHE A 630 28.11 3.25 4.85
CA PHE A 630 27.68 4.09 5.98
C PHE A 630 26.43 3.54 6.67
N GLY A 631 25.41 3.16 5.90
CA GLY A 631 24.20 2.55 6.43
C GLY A 631 24.46 1.17 7.03
N LEU A 632 25.31 0.37 6.39
CA LEU A 632 25.68 -0.97 6.86
C LEU A 632 26.49 -0.94 8.16
N ALA A 633 27.38 0.04 8.34
CA ALA A 633 28.13 0.21 9.58
C ALA A 633 27.22 0.32 10.82
N LYS A 634 26.09 1.02 10.68
CA LYS A 634 25.08 1.13 11.75
C LYS A 634 24.35 -0.19 12.01
N ASP A 635 23.98 -0.91 10.97
CA ASP A 635 23.27 -2.20 11.09
C ASP A 635 24.15 -3.30 11.70
N PHE A 636 25.42 -3.33 11.30
CA PHE A 636 26.40 -4.30 11.79
C PHE A 636 26.99 -3.90 13.14
N ASN A 637 26.85 -2.63 13.54
CA ASN A 637 27.52 -2.04 14.69
C ASN A 637 29.06 -2.19 14.60
N VAL A 638 29.63 -1.82 13.44
CA VAL A 638 31.07 -1.91 13.14
C VAL A 638 31.58 -0.63 12.52
N SER A 639 32.90 -0.51 12.33
CA SER A 639 33.47 0.64 11.62
C SER A 639 33.03 0.67 10.14
N ARG A 640 33.02 1.88 9.54
CA ARG A 640 32.72 2.01 8.09
C ARG A 640 33.66 1.19 7.21
N LYS A 641 34.92 1.02 7.64
CA LYS A 641 35.94 0.23 6.93
C LYS A 641 35.59 -1.26 6.96
N GLU A 642 35.19 -1.79 8.10
CA GLU A 642 34.78 -3.20 8.24
C GLU A 642 33.48 -3.49 7.49
N ALA A 643 32.52 -2.56 7.52
CA ALA A 643 31.29 -2.67 6.75
C ALA A 643 31.58 -2.71 5.23
N ALA A 644 32.49 -1.86 4.74
CA ALA A 644 32.92 -1.88 3.34
C ALA A 644 33.62 -3.19 2.97
N ALA A 645 34.55 -3.68 3.80
CA ALA A 645 35.23 -4.95 3.56
C ALA A 645 34.26 -6.15 3.56
N THR A 646 33.23 -6.13 4.41
CA THR A 646 32.20 -7.17 4.45
C THR A 646 31.30 -7.13 3.22
N LEU A 647 30.98 -5.93 2.72
CA LEU A 647 30.24 -5.76 1.46
C LEU A 647 31.06 -6.26 0.25
N GLU A 648 32.36 -5.96 0.19
CA GLU A 648 33.21 -6.45 -0.92
C GLU A 648 33.34 -7.99 -0.93
N ARG A 649 33.39 -8.65 0.24
CA ARG A 649 33.34 -10.12 0.32
C ARG A 649 32.06 -10.69 -0.29
N TRP A 650 30.92 -10.03 -0.07
CA TRP A 650 29.65 -10.46 -0.67
C TRP A 650 29.65 -10.29 -2.19
N TYR A 651 30.22 -9.20 -2.72
CA TYR A 651 30.33 -9.00 -4.16
C TYR A 651 31.36 -9.91 -4.83
N ALA A 652 32.43 -10.30 -4.12
CA ALA A 652 33.40 -11.25 -4.63
C ALA A 652 32.77 -12.62 -4.92
N ASP A 653 31.82 -13.05 -4.09
CA ASP A 653 31.03 -14.27 -4.26
C ASP A 653 29.85 -14.10 -5.27
N ARG A 654 29.44 -12.86 -5.56
CA ARG A 654 28.28 -12.53 -6.42
C ARG A 654 28.60 -11.40 -7.41
N PRO A 655 29.63 -11.55 -8.27
CA PRO A 655 30.11 -10.47 -9.12
C PRO A 655 29.06 -9.98 -10.13
N GLU A 656 28.17 -10.86 -10.59
CA GLU A 656 27.11 -10.54 -11.55
C GLU A 656 26.11 -9.52 -11.01
N VAL A 657 25.87 -9.52 -9.70
CA VAL A 657 24.99 -8.52 -9.06
C VAL A 657 25.59 -7.12 -9.17
N LYS A 658 26.90 -6.98 -8.94
CA LYS A 658 27.60 -5.69 -9.04
C LYS A 658 27.56 -5.16 -10.47
N VAL A 659 27.81 -6.03 -11.44
CA VAL A 659 27.74 -5.69 -12.87
C VAL A 659 26.33 -5.23 -13.25
N TRP A 660 25.31 -5.97 -12.83
CA TRP A 660 23.92 -5.64 -13.12
C TRP A 660 23.49 -4.31 -12.47
N GLN A 661 23.88 -4.04 -11.22
CA GLN A 661 23.57 -2.76 -10.56
C GLN A 661 24.14 -1.57 -11.32
N GLN A 662 25.38 -1.69 -11.79
CA GLN A 662 26.04 -0.67 -12.60
C GLN A 662 25.27 -0.44 -13.91
N GLN A 663 24.89 -1.51 -14.61
CA GLN A 663 24.09 -1.43 -15.84
C GLN A 663 22.70 -0.82 -15.61
N ALA A 664 22.05 -1.14 -14.49
CA ALA A 664 20.75 -0.56 -14.13
C ALA A 664 20.85 0.94 -13.90
N ILE A 665 21.90 1.41 -13.21
CA ILE A 665 22.19 2.84 -13.01
C ILE A 665 22.48 3.52 -14.35
N GLU A 666 23.32 2.92 -15.20
CA GLU A 666 23.65 3.47 -16.52
C GLU A 666 22.41 3.59 -17.41
N THR A 667 21.55 2.58 -17.39
CA THR A 667 20.27 2.58 -18.11
C THR A 667 19.37 3.72 -17.62
N ALA A 668 19.23 3.89 -16.30
CA ALA A 668 18.43 4.97 -15.73
C ALA A 668 19.02 6.36 -16.06
N ASN A 669 20.33 6.53 -16.01
CA ASN A 669 21.01 7.78 -16.33
C ASN A 669 20.88 8.12 -17.83
N LYS A 670 20.92 7.12 -18.72
CA LYS A 670 20.79 7.30 -20.16
C LYS A 670 19.35 7.56 -20.61
N PHE A 671 18.43 6.72 -20.16
CA PHE A 671 17.06 6.70 -20.68
C PHE A 671 16.03 7.34 -19.75
N GLY A 672 16.33 7.50 -18.46
CA GLY A 672 15.41 8.08 -17.48
C GLY A 672 14.32 7.12 -17.02
N TYR A 673 14.52 5.80 -17.15
CA TYR A 673 13.59 4.79 -16.65
C TYR A 673 14.30 3.48 -16.28
N THR A 674 13.60 2.62 -15.54
CA THR A 674 13.94 1.20 -15.34
C THR A 674 12.71 0.33 -15.61
N ARG A 675 12.89 -0.99 -15.72
CA ARG A 675 11.80 -1.93 -16.08
C ARG A 675 11.73 -3.14 -15.14
N THR A 676 10.52 -3.65 -14.94
CA THR A 676 10.26 -4.87 -14.14
C THR A 676 10.46 -6.15 -14.96
N LEU A 677 10.31 -7.32 -14.33
CA LEU A 677 10.39 -8.63 -14.98
C LEU A 677 9.41 -8.77 -16.15
N MET A 678 8.16 -8.34 -15.97
CA MET A 678 7.16 -8.33 -17.05
C MET A 678 7.23 -7.06 -17.90
N GLY A 679 8.26 -6.22 -17.76
CA GLY A 679 8.51 -5.09 -18.64
C GLY A 679 7.75 -3.80 -18.32
N ARG A 680 7.08 -3.69 -17.15
CA ARG A 680 6.46 -2.42 -16.72
C ARG A 680 7.53 -1.35 -16.51
N TYR A 681 7.21 -0.11 -16.89
CA TYR A 681 8.13 1.02 -16.74
C TYR A 681 8.01 1.66 -15.36
N ARG A 682 9.16 2.06 -14.80
CA ARG A 682 9.23 3.10 -13.76
C ARG A 682 10.03 4.27 -14.29
N MET A 683 9.38 5.42 -14.39
CA MET A 683 10.02 6.66 -14.83
C MET A 683 10.89 7.22 -13.71
N LEU A 684 12.10 7.63 -14.05
CA LEU A 684 13.15 8.12 -13.15
C LEU A 684 13.77 9.40 -13.73
N PRO A 685 13.00 10.50 -13.89
CA PRO A 685 13.49 11.71 -14.55
C PRO A 685 14.71 12.31 -13.83
N ASP A 686 14.76 12.22 -12.50
CA ASP A 686 15.86 12.74 -11.69
C ASP A 686 17.21 12.06 -11.97
N ALA A 687 17.23 10.84 -12.52
CA ALA A 687 18.45 10.13 -12.89
C ALA A 687 19.21 10.84 -14.03
N LYS A 688 18.47 11.50 -14.95
CA LYS A 688 19.05 12.24 -16.08
C LYS A 688 19.65 13.60 -15.68
N THR A 689 19.56 13.99 -14.41
CA THR A 689 20.03 15.29 -13.96
C THR A 689 21.56 15.38 -14.02
N GLU A 690 22.09 16.44 -14.64
CA GLU A 690 23.53 16.74 -14.75
C GLU A 690 24.00 17.83 -13.76
N SER A 691 23.06 18.52 -13.10
CA SER A 691 23.35 19.60 -12.15
C SER A 691 24.05 19.11 -10.87
N LYS A 692 24.98 19.93 -10.34
CA LYS A 692 25.81 19.63 -9.15
C LYS A 692 25.27 20.19 -7.83
N GLY A 693 24.03 20.69 -7.81
CA GLY A 693 23.40 21.18 -6.56
C GLY A 693 23.14 20.03 -5.57
N PHE A 694 23.28 20.31 -4.26
CA PHE A 694 23.16 19.30 -3.21
C PHE A 694 21.79 18.59 -3.18
N SER A 695 20.69 19.33 -3.36
CA SER A 695 19.33 18.75 -3.39
C SER A 695 19.11 17.89 -4.63
N GLN A 696 19.61 18.31 -5.79
CA GLN A 696 19.53 17.56 -7.05
C GLN A 696 20.39 16.29 -7.01
N GLN A 697 21.57 16.36 -6.40
CA GLN A 697 22.42 15.18 -6.21
C GLN A 697 21.75 14.13 -5.31
N LYS A 698 21.03 14.57 -4.27
CA LYS A 698 20.22 13.69 -3.43
C LYS A 698 19.06 13.04 -4.20
N ALA A 699 18.38 13.80 -5.07
CA ALA A 699 17.31 13.29 -5.93
C ALA A 699 17.84 12.26 -6.94
N LYS A 700 18.97 12.55 -7.59
CA LYS A 700 19.66 11.61 -8.49
C LYS A 700 20.04 10.31 -7.78
N SER A 701 20.70 10.39 -6.61
CA SER A 701 21.05 9.21 -5.82
C SER A 701 19.82 8.40 -5.36
N HIS A 702 18.68 9.06 -5.12
CA HIS A 702 17.42 8.37 -4.87
C HIS A 702 16.90 7.64 -6.13
N ALA A 703 16.97 8.27 -7.29
CA ALA A 703 16.59 7.66 -8.56
C ALA A 703 17.49 6.48 -8.95
N GLU A 704 18.79 6.56 -8.72
CA GLU A 704 19.74 5.46 -8.96
C GLU A 704 19.45 4.26 -8.05
N ARG A 705 19.13 4.49 -6.77
CA ARG A 705 18.67 3.41 -5.88
C ARG A 705 17.34 2.81 -6.33
N ALA A 706 16.41 3.64 -6.80
CA ALA A 706 15.16 3.18 -7.37
C ALA A 706 15.38 2.35 -8.66
N ALA A 707 16.38 2.68 -9.47
CA ALA A 707 16.74 1.93 -10.68
C ALA A 707 17.16 0.48 -10.37
N ILE A 708 17.83 0.27 -9.23
CA ILE A 708 18.23 -1.05 -8.72
C ILE A 708 17.06 -1.76 -8.04
N ASN A 709 16.29 -1.05 -7.22
CA ASN A 709 15.25 -1.69 -6.41
C ASN A 709 14.03 -2.15 -7.23
N THR A 710 13.61 -1.35 -8.22
CA THR A 710 12.37 -1.60 -8.98
C THR A 710 12.36 -2.90 -9.76
N PRO A 711 13.43 -3.29 -10.48
CA PRO A 711 13.44 -4.56 -11.19
C PRO A 711 13.25 -5.76 -10.27
N ILE A 712 13.53 -5.64 -8.96
CA ILE A 712 13.37 -6.72 -7.99
C ILE A 712 12.00 -6.63 -7.31
N GLN A 713 11.68 -5.51 -6.66
CA GLN A 713 10.40 -5.34 -5.96
C GLN A 713 9.20 -5.31 -6.92
N GLY A 714 9.36 -4.64 -8.05
CA GLY A 714 8.32 -4.59 -9.08
C GLY A 714 8.15 -5.94 -9.78
N ALA A 715 9.21 -6.74 -9.89
CA ALA A 715 9.09 -8.13 -10.33
C ALA A 715 8.37 -9.00 -9.30
N ALA A 716 8.54 -8.75 -7.99
CA ALA A 716 7.76 -9.45 -6.97
C ALA A 716 6.26 -9.13 -7.12
N ALA A 717 5.91 -7.86 -7.33
CA ALA A 717 4.54 -7.46 -7.64
C ALA A 717 4.01 -8.12 -8.93
N ASP A 718 4.84 -8.24 -9.97
CA ASP A 718 4.49 -8.92 -11.22
C ASP A 718 4.16 -10.41 -10.99
N VAL A 719 5.01 -11.10 -10.23
CA VAL A 719 4.82 -12.52 -9.86
C VAL A 719 3.53 -12.72 -9.07
N VAL A 720 3.30 -11.91 -8.04
CA VAL A 720 2.09 -12.00 -7.22
C VAL A 720 0.84 -11.69 -8.04
N MET A 721 0.86 -10.65 -8.88
CA MET A 721 -0.25 -10.35 -9.80
C MET A 721 -0.57 -11.54 -10.71
N ARG A 722 0.45 -12.18 -11.27
CA ARG A 722 0.27 -13.38 -12.12
C ARG A 722 -0.33 -14.55 -11.35
N ALA A 723 0.15 -14.81 -10.14
CA ALA A 723 -0.43 -15.85 -9.29
C ALA A 723 -1.89 -15.57 -8.93
N MET A 724 -2.22 -14.33 -8.57
CA MET A 724 -3.61 -13.93 -8.29
C MET A 724 -4.51 -14.10 -9.50
N LEU A 725 -4.07 -13.70 -10.69
CA LEU A 725 -4.82 -13.90 -11.93
C LEU A 725 -5.03 -15.37 -12.26
N ASN A 726 -4.01 -16.21 -12.06
CA ASN A 726 -4.11 -17.65 -12.25
C ASN A 726 -5.12 -18.28 -11.28
N ILE A 727 -5.06 -17.91 -9.99
CA ILE A 727 -5.99 -18.38 -8.95
C ILE A 727 -7.41 -17.91 -9.23
N HIS A 728 -7.61 -16.62 -9.56
CA HIS A 728 -8.94 -16.04 -9.83
C HIS A 728 -9.66 -16.70 -11.01
N ARG A 729 -8.88 -17.13 -12.02
CA ARG A 729 -9.38 -17.80 -13.23
C ARG A 729 -9.51 -19.32 -13.06
N ASP A 730 -8.99 -19.90 -11.98
CA ASP A 730 -8.97 -21.34 -11.81
C ASP A 730 -10.37 -21.90 -11.52
N GLU A 731 -10.88 -22.69 -12.45
CA GLU A 731 -12.22 -23.29 -12.35
C GLU A 731 -12.30 -24.38 -11.28
N GLN A 732 -11.20 -25.06 -10.98
CA GLN A 732 -11.16 -26.13 -9.97
C GLN A 732 -11.31 -25.56 -8.56
N LEU A 733 -10.53 -24.52 -8.22
CA LEU A 733 -10.66 -23.81 -6.95
C LEU A 733 -12.08 -23.26 -6.77
N ARG A 734 -12.65 -22.64 -7.81
CA ARG A 734 -14.02 -22.14 -7.78
C ARG A 734 -15.05 -23.26 -7.59
N ALA A 735 -14.91 -24.38 -8.28
CA ALA A 735 -15.80 -25.53 -8.14
C ALA A 735 -15.73 -26.17 -6.75
N MET A 736 -14.57 -26.13 -6.09
CA MET A 736 -14.39 -26.54 -4.70
C MET A 736 -14.90 -25.50 -3.68
N GLY A 737 -15.35 -24.33 -4.12
CA GLY A 737 -15.81 -23.26 -3.22
C GLY A 737 -14.69 -22.49 -2.51
N TRP A 738 -13.47 -22.52 -3.05
CA TRP A 738 -12.32 -21.77 -2.54
C TRP A 738 -12.16 -20.43 -3.25
N GLU A 739 -12.05 -19.36 -2.46
CA GLU A 739 -11.95 -17.99 -2.97
C GLU A 739 -10.82 -17.23 -2.28
N MET A 740 -10.16 -16.33 -3.02
CA MET A 740 -9.19 -15.41 -2.42
C MET A 740 -9.92 -14.38 -1.55
N VAL A 741 -9.41 -14.18 -0.32
CA VAL A 741 -9.95 -13.23 0.67
C VAL A 741 -8.97 -12.14 1.05
N CYS A 742 -7.66 -12.38 0.89
CA CYS A 742 -6.66 -11.36 1.13
C CYS A 742 -5.37 -11.56 0.32
N GLN A 743 -4.64 -10.47 0.11
CA GLN A 743 -3.28 -10.46 -0.39
C GLN A 743 -2.48 -9.52 0.52
N ILE A 744 -1.35 -9.99 1.05
CA ILE A 744 -0.49 -9.24 1.98
C ILE A 744 0.97 -9.47 1.61
N HIS A 745 1.73 -8.44 1.27
CA HIS A 745 3.14 -8.58 0.83
C HIS A 745 3.33 -9.55 -0.35
N ASP A 746 3.90 -10.72 -0.10
CA ASP A 746 4.12 -11.79 -1.08
C ASP A 746 3.20 -13.01 -0.80
N GLU A 747 2.26 -12.85 0.15
CA GLU A 747 1.31 -13.86 0.59
C GLU A 747 -0.08 -13.65 -0.03
N ILE A 748 -0.74 -14.76 -0.35
CA ILE A 748 -2.14 -14.82 -0.76
C ILE A 748 -2.88 -15.73 0.24
N ILE A 749 -4.08 -15.32 0.62
CA ILE A 749 -4.95 -16.07 1.54
C ILE A 749 -6.25 -16.43 0.84
N MET A 750 -6.61 -17.71 0.88
CA MET A 750 -7.90 -18.22 0.44
C MET A 750 -8.73 -18.74 1.61
N GLU A 751 -10.04 -18.71 1.45
CA GLU A 751 -11.03 -19.26 2.38
C GLU A 751 -11.93 -20.25 1.61
N GLY A 752 -12.23 -21.40 2.21
CA GLY A 752 -13.12 -22.39 1.59
C GLY A 752 -13.46 -23.58 2.49
N PRO A 753 -14.31 -24.50 2.01
CA PRO A 753 -14.78 -25.67 2.76
C PRO A 753 -13.64 -26.58 3.26
N ALA A 754 -13.77 -27.08 4.50
CA ALA A 754 -12.72 -27.86 5.16
C ALA A 754 -12.45 -29.23 4.51
N ASP A 755 -13.45 -29.82 3.84
CA ASP A 755 -13.40 -31.16 3.24
C ASP A 755 -12.43 -31.28 2.06
N CYS A 756 -12.29 -30.21 1.28
CA CYS A 756 -11.41 -30.14 0.10
C CYS A 756 -10.14 -29.30 0.31
N ALA A 757 -9.84 -28.90 1.57
CA ALA A 757 -8.77 -27.94 1.87
C ALA A 757 -7.37 -28.38 1.40
N LYS A 758 -7.05 -29.67 1.49
CA LYS A 758 -5.75 -30.20 1.04
C LYS A 758 -5.59 -30.12 -0.48
N GLU A 759 -6.65 -30.42 -1.21
CA GLU A 759 -6.66 -30.36 -2.68
C GLU A 759 -6.56 -28.91 -3.15
N ALA A 760 -7.35 -28.01 -2.56
CA ALA A 760 -7.29 -26.58 -2.84
C ALA A 760 -5.91 -25.98 -2.52
N CYS A 761 -5.31 -26.36 -1.39
CA CYS A 761 -3.96 -25.94 -1.02
C CYS A 761 -2.92 -26.40 -2.05
N ALA A 762 -2.93 -27.67 -2.44
CA ALA A 762 -2.01 -28.19 -3.44
C ALA A 762 -2.19 -27.48 -4.81
N ARG A 763 -3.43 -27.19 -5.19
CA ARG A 763 -3.74 -26.46 -6.42
C ARG A 763 -3.21 -25.03 -6.36
N MET A 764 -3.45 -24.31 -5.27
CA MET A 764 -2.96 -22.94 -5.06
C MET A 764 -1.42 -22.88 -5.10
N VAL A 765 -0.75 -23.77 -4.38
CA VAL A 765 0.71 -23.87 -4.37
C VAL A 765 1.21 -24.07 -5.80
N ASN A 766 0.63 -24.99 -6.57
CA ASN A 766 1.04 -25.22 -7.95
C ASN A 766 0.89 -23.96 -8.84
N LEU A 767 -0.21 -23.23 -8.70
CA LEU A 767 -0.47 -21.99 -9.46
C LEU A 767 0.49 -20.85 -9.07
N MET A 768 0.89 -20.78 -7.80
CA MET A 768 1.87 -19.80 -7.31
C MET A 768 3.30 -20.18 -7.71
N GLU A 769 3.71 -21.45 -7.57
CA GLU A 769 5.06 -21.87 -7.97
C GLU A 769 5.30 -21.74 -9.49
N ASN A 770 4.22 -21.74 -10.29
CA ASN A 770 4.26 -21.67 -11.76
C ASN A 770 3.41 -20.51 -12.31
N PRO A 771 3.73 -19.24 -11.99
CA PRO A 771 2.91 -18.09 -12.38
C PRO A 771 3.08 -17.72 -13.87
N PHE A 772 4.14 -18.21 -14.50
CA PHE A 772 4.48 -18.03 -15.90
C PHE A 772 4.53 -19.38 -16.63
N GLU A 773 4.30 -19.37 -17.94
CA GLU A 773 4.41 -20.56 -18.78
C GLU A 773 5.86 -21.09 -18.88
N ALA A 774 6.83 -20.17 -18.91
CA ALA A 774 8.25 -20.50 -18.88
C ALA A 774 8.79 -20.34 -17.45
N PRO A 775 9.50 -21.34 -16.90
CA PRO A 775 10.03 -21.26 -15.56
C PRO A 775 11.16 -20.24 -15.47
N LEU A 776 11.30 -19.62 -14.30
CA LEU A 776 12.47 -18.80 -13.98
C LEU A 776 13.70 -19.68 -13.74
N SER A 777 14.88 -19.06 -13.72
CA SER A 777 16.16 -19.76 -13.46
C SER A 777 16.25 -20.39 -12.06
N VAL A 778 15.33 -20.01 -11.17
CA VAL A 778 15.18 -20.56 -9.82
C VAL A 778 13.70 -20.91 -9.59
N ARG A 779 13.44 -21.98 -8.82
CA ARG A 779 12.08 -22.33 -8.41
C ARG A 779 11.53 -21.24 -7.49
N LEU A 780 10.29 -20.83 -7.71
CA LEU A 780 9.53 -19.99 -6.79
C LEU A 780 8.89 -20.91 -5.75
N GLU A 781 9.55 -21.07 -4.60
CA GLU A 781 9.06 -21.92 -3.52
C GLU A 781 7.95 -21.19 -2.75
N VAL A 782 6.91 -21.94 -2.39
CA VAL A 782 5.73 -21.42 -1.70
C VAL A 782 5.49 -22.26 -0.46
N ASP A 783 5.53 -21.60 0.70
CA ASP A 783 5.17 -22.20 1.98
C ASP A 783 3.68 -21.97 2.21
N ALA A 784 2.90 -23.05 2.32
CA ALA A 784 1.46 -22.97 2.55
C ALA A 784 1.03 -23.77 3.79
N LYS A 785 0.15 -23.18 4.60
CA LYS A 785 -0.49 -23.85 5.73
C LYS A 785 -2.01 -23.76 5.66
N ILE A 786 -2.67 -24.80 6.15
CA ILE A 786 -4.12 -24.91 6.24
C ILE A 786 -4.51 -24.79 7.71
N GLU A 787 -5.19 -23.71 8.09
CA GLU A 787 -5.47 -23.42 9.50
C GLU A 787 -6.80 -22.69 9.69
N SER A 788 -7.28 -22.68 10.94
CA SER A 788 -8.52 -21.98 11.30
C SER A 788 -8.34 -20.47 11.43
N SER A 789 -7.11 -19.98 11.62
CA SER A 789 -6.79 -18.56 11.77
C SER A 789 -5.47 -18.21 11.11
N TRP A 790 -5.31 -16.94 10.73
CA TRP A 790 -4.09 -16.47 10.10
C TRP A 790 -2.88 -16.55 11.03
N TYR A 791 -3.06 -16.33 12.34
CA TYR A 791 -1.99 -16.48 13.33
C TYR A 791 -1.45 -17.91 13.40
N LYS A 792 -2.32 -18.93 13.39
CA LYS A 792 -1.87 -20.34 13.41
C LYS A 792 -1.13 -20.74 12.13
N ALA A 793 -1.51 -20.13 11.00
CA ALA A 793 -0.85 -20.38 9.74
C ALA A 793 0.56 -19.78 9.66
N LYS A 794 0.84 -18.70 10.40
CA LYS A 794 2.17 -18.09 10.51
C LYS A 794 3.04 -18.82 11.53
#